data_AF-J9EX39-F1
#
_entry.id   AF-J9EX39-F1
#
_cell.length_a   1.000
_cell.length_b   1.000
_cell.length_c   1.000
_cell.angle_alpha   90.00
_cell.angle_beta   90.00
_cell.angle_gamma   90.00
#
_symmetry.space_group_name_H-M   'P 1'
#
loop_
_entity.id
_entity.type
_entity.pdbx_description
1 polymer ?
#
loop_
_entity_poly.entity_id
_entity_poly.type
_entity_poly.pdbx_seq_one_letter_code
_entity_poly.pdbx_strand_id
1 'polypeptide(L)'
;MLRNNDKMKLNRSDLIKKIEEQQLQITDYEKKLKDLIRAYKGLTAENNALQTAVKVLGLRQETATSSQGRTSHPDADAEEKELSEEDQVESLKRSLEVLITEKSNLEAAFRSDRKALLVENEALKERLTKAADETEAQAEKLENRLLELRSKIKLIEGDREKELSDHGSVLAAIQQQYAKECVNSEQLEKQITDLHQKLYEKEEASKVLEMDIISLKEELSRTQIEVKFWQKRAEKTPAIQVLESELQDVKESSKNEIIELKRKLMDTMSTGRESRLRELEQRLQEMSIEIGDFNKIRTELQQKVDELEKKNKTLEDENAFLEASKSAKEIDDASIDFKSLEQNFVEIAQKLRNSKEAINFHELLGLEEISCEQKNEFEKCKLQTEAVLKGRSVKDDALENTGTLYTLSLLPVSECSSCAVAEGDLRHMRATVAALHDKFHSLEINHANAKSSYEEKTTQLQLKIIEMERAQESSASDLRNQMHQKVVEMESEMQKQRIRALDILAEKENELEITKAILASIRSQPNVDPVDPPQSTSFRSVKYRKTCSHDLFGSNASIDERRTGEIRNVIDHSSSDVDSCSSVVDEHHLERLSTSPNNAQVLFNIPGITTAAETRNIFYEQQLFRKEKQIIELRNAMHVAELSARDIQQAALTKDLQHFEMVEKLKDEIRVLEGKLKFLSVDSNMEYLRNIFIQLLHCDNSSGRKHILKAIGAVLKLSVGEMRAIERHKL
;
A
#
# COMPACT_ATOMS: atom_id res chain seq x y z
N MET A 1 69.93 -2.80 22.25
CA MET A 1 69.23 -3.02 23.54
C MET A 1 69.01 -1.68 24.24
N LEU A 2 68.04 -0.90 23.74
CA LEU A 2 67.59 0.37 24.31
C LEU A 2 66.52 0.08 25.37
N ARG A 3 66.89 -0.10 26.65
CA ARG A 3 65.91 -0.12 27.74
C ARG A 3 66.62 0.06 29.09
N ASN A 4 66.86 1.31 29.50
CA ASN A 4 67.05 1.74 30.91
C ASN A 4 67.25 3.26 31.10
N ASN A 5 67.03 4.10 30.08
CA ASN A 5 67.22 5.56 30.19
C ASN A 5 66.10 6.32 30.91
N ASP A 6 64.99 5.66 31.26
CA ASP A 6 63.83 6.38 31.85
C ASP A 6 63.89 6.47 33.39
N LYS A 7 64.68 5.62 34.07
CA LYS A 7 64.89 5.74 35.52
C LYS A 7 65.91 6.81 35.91
N MET A 8 66.70 7.33 34.96
CA MET A 8 67.70 8.37 35.25
C MET A 8 67.13 9.80 35.19
N LYS A 9 65.99 10.05 34.52
CA LYS A 9 65.45 11.41 34.42
C LYS A 9 64.71 11.87 35.68
N LEU A 10 64.14 10.95 36.47
CA LEU A 10 63.64 11.27 37.81
C LEU A 10 64.78 11.60 38.79
N ASN A 11 66.02 11.23 38.49
CA ASN A 11 67.14 11.39 39.41
C ASN A 11 67.90 12.71 39.31
N ARG A 12 67.58 13.61 38.37
CA ARG A 12 68.28 14.92 38.30
C ARG A 12 67.44 16.06 38.87
N SER A 13 66.18 16.20 38.46
CA SER A 13 65.32 17.31 38.91
C SER A 13 64.96 17.19 40.40
N ASP A 14 64.52 16.00 40.84
CA ASP A 14 64.20 15.77 42.25
C ASP A 14 65.45 15.84 43.15
N LEU A 15 66.61 15.52 42.59
CA LEU A 15 67.89 15.63 43.28
C LEU A 15 68.34 17.09 43.41
N ILE A 16 68.15 17.91 42.37
CA ILE A 16 68.37 19.37 42.44
C ILE A 16 67.42 19.98 43.48
N LYS A 17 66.13 19.65 43.45
CA LYS A 17 65.16 20.13 44.46
C LYS A 17 65.57 19.75 45.87
N LYS A 18 66.01 18.50 46.09
CA LYS A 18 66.53 18.07 47.39
C LYS A 18 67.80 18.82 47.80
N ILE A 19 68.70 19.11 46.86
CA ILE A 19 69.90 19.90 47.13
C ILE A 19 69.50 21.33 47.51
N GLU A 20 68.56 21.94 46.81
CA GLU A 20 68.03 23.27 47.13
C GLU A 20 67.34 23.30 48.50
N GLU A 21 66.51 22.31 48.81
CA GLU A 21 65.89 22.14 50.14
C GLU A 21 66.95 21.96 51.22
N GLN A 22 67.98 21.14 50.97
CA GLN A 22 69.09 20.94 51.91
C GLN A 22 69.90 22.21 52.11
N GLN A 23 70.18 22.97 51.04
CA GLN A 23 70.88 24.25 51.14
C GLN A 23 70.06 25.24 51.96
N LEU A 24 68.75 25.35 51.71
CA LEU A 24 67.86 26.19 52.50
C LEU A 24 67.89 25.78 53.98
N GLN A 25 67.78 24.48 54.25
CA GLN A 25 67.83 23.95 55.60
C GLN A 25 69.18 24.22 56.30
N ILE A 26 70.30 24.10 55.58
CA ILE A 26 71.64 24.44 56.08
C ILE A 26 71.70 25.93 56.41
N THR A 27 71.22 26.81 55.53
CA THR A 27 71.23 28.26 55.80
C THR A 27 70.38 28.62 57.03
N ASP A 28 69.26 27.93 57.25
CA ASP A 28 68.45 28.09 58.45
C ASP A 28 69.19 27.59 59.71
N TYR A 29 69.85 26.43 59.63
CA TYR A 29 70.66 25.92 60.74
C TYR A 29 71.86 26.83 61.05
N GLU A 30 72.53 27.36 60.03
CA GLU A 30 73.63 28.32 60.21
C GLU A 30 73.14 29.61 60.89
N LYS A 31 71.97 30.10 60.51
CA LYS A 31 71.35 31.27 61.15
C LYS A 31 71.01 30.98 62.62
N LYS A 32 70.34 29.86 62.89
CA LYS A 32 70.03 29.41 64.26
C LYS A 32 71.29 29.22 65.11
N LEU A 33 72.36 28.69 64.52
CA LEU A 33 73.64 28.49 65.20
C LEU A 33 74.31 29.83 65.52
N LYS A 34 74.30 30.80 64.59
CA LYS A 34 74.80 32.16 64.84
C LYS A 34 74.04 32.84 65.99
N ASP A 35 72.73 32.68 66.02
CA ASP A 35 71.88 33.20 67.10
C ASP A 35 72.19 32.52 68.45
N LEU A 36 72.37 31.20 68.46
CA LEU A 36 72.77 30.45 69.65
C LEU A 36 74.15 30.87 70.17
N ILE A 37 75.13 31.05 69.29
CA ILE A 37 76.47 31.52 69.65
C ILE A 37 76.39 32.93 70.25
N ARG A 38 75.56 33.82 69.67
CA ARG A 38 75.33 35.16 70.21
C ARG A 38 74.69 35.11 71.60
N ALA A 39 73.68 34.28 71.80
CA ALA A 39 73.05 34.08 73.11
C ALA A 39 74.04 33.52 74.15
N TYR A 40 74.88 32.55 73.76
CA TYR A 40 75.90 31.99 74.65
C TYR A 40 76.97 33.01 75.02
N LYS A 41 77.40 33.85 74.07
CA LYS A 41 78.33 34.96 74.33
C LYS A 41 77.74 35.98 75.30
N GLY A 42 76.47 36.36 75.13
CA GLY A 42 75.75 37.24 76.07
C GLY A 42 75.66 36.64 77.47
N LEU A 43 75.26 35.37 77.58
CA LEU A 43 75.22 34.64 78.86
C LEU A 43 76.60 34.53 79.52
N THR A 44 77.66 34.36 78.73
CA THR A 44 79.03 34.33 79.25
C THR A 44 79.44 35.70 79.77
N ALA A 45 79.08 36.79 79.08
CA ALA A 45 79.31 38.15 79.54
C ALA A 45 78.55 38.45 80.84
N GLU A 46 77.29 38.00 80.95
CA GLU A 46 76.49 38.08 82.17
C GLU A 46 77.15 37.33 83.33
N ASN A 47 77.57 36.09 83.12
CA ASN A 47 78.21 35.26 84.14
C ASN A 47 79.55 35.87 84.60
N ASN A 48 80.34 36.39 83.67
CA ASN A 48 81.59 37.10 84.00
C ASN A 48 81.34 38.40 84.78
N ALA A 49 80.31 39.16 84.41
CA ALA A 49 79.91 40.38 85.12
C ALA A 49 79.41 40.07 86.53
N LEU A 50 78.61 39.01 86.70
CA LEU A 50 78.15 38.50 88.00
C LEU A 50 79.31 38.01 88.85
N GLN A 51 80.23 37.21 88.30
CA GLN A 51 81.41 36.74 89.05
C GLN A 51 82.29 37.91 89.51
N THR A 52 82.46 38.92 88.66
CA THR A 52 83.21 40.13 89.02
C THR A 52 82.51 40.90 90.14
N ALA A 53 81.18 41.06 90.05
CA ALA A 53 80.38 41.72 91.09
C ALA A 53 80.43 40.93 92.41
N VAL A 54 80.32 39.59 92.36
CA VAL A 54 80.42 38.72 93.53
C VAL A 54 81.81 38.79 94.16
N LYS A 55 82.89 38.80 93.37
CA LYS A 55 84.26 38.95 93.89
C LYS A 55 84.45 40.30 94.59
N VAL A 56 84.00 41.39 93.98
CA VAL A 56 84.11 42.73 94.58
C VAL A 56 83.26 42.85 95.84
N LEU A 57 82.03 42.34 95.84
CA LEU A 57 81.18 42.31 97.04
C LEU A 57 81.74 41.39 98.14
N GLY A 58 82.38 40.28 97.76
CA GLY A 58 83.07 39.38 98.68
C GLY A 58 84.24 40.06 99.39
N LEU A 59 85.11 40.75 98.64
CA LEU A 59 86.20 41.57 99.19
C LEU A 59 85.66 42.66 100.14
N ARG A 60 84.51 43.26 99.80
CA ARG A 60 83.84 44.26 100.64
C ARG A 60 83.24 43.68 101.92
N GLN A 61 82.86 42.40 101.92
CA GLN A 61 82.38 41.69 103.10
C GLN A 61 83.54 41.36 104.04
N GLU A 62 84.70 40.97 103.49
CA GLU A 62 85.92 40.71 104.26
C GLU A 62 86.43 41.97 104.97
N THR A 63 86.42 43.14 104.29
CA THR A 63 86.81 44.41 104.93
C THR A 63 85.84 44.86 106.02
N ALA A 64 84.54 44.60 105.90
CA ALA A 64 83.58 44.92 106.96
C ALA A 64 83.75 44.01 108.20
N THR A 65 84.06 42.72 108.02
CA THR A 65 84.29 41.80 109.15
C THR A 65 85.64 41.99 109.85
N SER A 66 86.64 42.61 109.22
CA SER A 66 87.99 42.76 109.79
C SER A 66 88.14 43.93 110.79
N SER A 67 87.04 44.60 111.17
CA SER A 67 87.06 45.59 112.26
C SER A 67 87.13 44.99 113.68
N GLN A 68 87.34 43.68 113.83
CA GLN A 68 87.62 43.04 115.12
C GLN A 68 88.77 42.00 115.03
N GLY A 69 89.95 42.36 115.56
CA GLY A 69 91.02 41.41 115.96
C GLY A 69 92.19 41.31 114.98
N ARG A 70 93.25 42.12 115.11
CA ARG A 70 94.46 41.90 115.93
C ARG A 70 95.42 40.80 115.39
N THR A 71 96.54 41.30 114.86
CA THR A 71 97.93 40.79 114.89
C THR A 71 98.42 39.68 113.93
N SER A 72 99.45 40.08 113.15
CA SER A 72 100.67 39.37 112.75
C SER A 72 100.62 38.25 111.70
N HIS A 73 100.98 38.56 110.45
CA HIS A 73 102.25 38.16 109.80
C HIS A 73 102.35 38.73 108.36
N PRO A 74 103.44 39.40 107.96
CA PRO A 74 103.65 39.88 106.59
C PRO A 74 104.75 39.06 105.90
N ASP A 75 104.41 38.26 104.89
CA ASP A 75 105.37 37.62 103.99
C ASP A 75 104.76 37.48 102.59
N ALA A 76 105.57 37.81 101.58
CA ALA A 76 105.42 37.49 100.15
C ALA A 76 104.40 38.28 99.30
N ASP A 77 104.89 39.36 98.68
CA ASP A 77 104.92 39.51 97.21
C ASP A 77 103.76 38.90 96.40
N ALA A 78 102.62 39.57 96.35
CA ALA A 78 101.75 39.57 95.18
C ALA A 78 100.72 40.67 95.36
N GLU A 79 100.75 41.68 94.47
CA GLU A 79 99.63 42.32 93.77
C GLU A 79 98.20 42.22 94.39
N GLU A 80 98.04 42.29 95.71
CA GLU A 80 96.84 42.79 96.36
C GLU A 80 96.95 44.30 96.33
N LYS A 81 96.92 44.86 95.11
CA LYS A 81 96.49 46.25 94.96
C LYS A 81 95.10 46.25 95.55
N GLU A 82 95.01 46.71 96.79
CA GLU A 82 93.79 47.23 97.38
C GLU A 82 93.16 48.09 96.30
N LEU A 83 92.18 47.52 95.61
CA LEU A 83 91.38 48.26 94.66
C LEU A 83 90.79 49.38 95.49
N SER A 84 91.14 50.62 95.15
CA SER A 84 90.56 51.80 95.78
C SER A 84 89.05 51.61 95.84
N GLU A 85 88.37 52.13 96.86
CA GLU A 85 86.90 52.05 96.91
C GLU A 85 86.27 52.54 95.59
N GLU A 86 86.95 53.49 94.92
CA GLU A 86 86.64 53.94 93.57
C GLU A 86 86.73 52.83 92.52
N ASP A 87 87.81 52.04 92.48
CA ASP A 87 87.99 50.93 91.54
C ASP A 87 86.96 49.80 91.76
N GLN A 88 86.62 49.51 93.03
CA GLN A 88 85.57 48.55 93.37
C GLN A 88 84.20 49.03 92.90
N VAL A 89 83.88 50.31 93.17
CA VAL A 89 82.63 50.94 92.72
C VAL A 89 82.58 51.01 91.19
N GLU A 90 83.68 51.31 90.51
CA GLU A 90 83.74 51.28 89.04
C GLU A 90 83.57 49.87 88.49
N SER A 91 84.21 48.86 89.08
CA SER A 91 84.05 47.46 88.69
C SER A 91 82.59 47.01 88.82
N LEU A 92 81.93 47.36 89.93
CA LEU A 92 80.50 47.12 90.12
C LEU A 92 79.63 47.90 89.14
N LYS A 93 79.96 49.16 88.82
CA LYS A 93 79.26 49.94 87.80
C LYS A 93 79.36 49.30 86.42
N ARG A 94 80.56 48.88 86.01
CA ARG A 94 80.79 48.18 84.72
C ARG A 94 80.03 46.85 84.68
N SER A 95 80.07 46.06 85.75
CA SER A 95 79.28 44.82 85.83
C SER A 95 77.78 45.09 85.74
N LEU A 96 77.27 46.09 86.48
CA LEU A 96 75.85 46.46 86.44
C LEU A 96 75.43 46.96 85.05
N GLU A 97 76.27 47.72 84.37
CA GLU A 97 76.03 48.18 83.00
C GLU A 97 75.97 47.00 82.02
N VAL A 98 76.87 46.02 82.13
CA VAL A 98 76.79 44.77 81.33
C VAL A 98 75.48 44.03 81.61
N LEU A 99 75.09 43.89 82.87
CA LEU A 99 73.82 43.23 83.23
C LEU A 99 72.60 43.99 82.70
N ILE A 100 72.60 45.32 82.73
CA ILE A 100 71.51 46.16 82.19
C ILE A 100 71.42 46.00 80.67
N THR A 101 72.55 46.04 79.97
CA THR A 101 72.59 45.90 78.51
C THR A 101 72.17 44.51 78.05
N GLU A 102 72.68 43.44 78.68
CA GLU A 102 72.27 42.07 78.38
C GLU A 102 70.80 41.81 78.74
N LYS A 103 70.31 42.31 79.88
CA LYS A 103 68.89 42.25 80.23
C LYS A 103 68.01 42.97 79.21
N SER A 104 68.40 44.17 78.78
CA SER A 104 67.70 44.91 77.74
C SER A 104 67.67 44.16 76.41
N ASN A 105 68.80 43.56 76.01
CA ASN A 105 68.89 42.76 74.78
C ASN A 105 67.99 41.51 74.86
N LEU A 106 68.00 40.82 76.00
CA LEU A 106 67.18 39.66 76.25
C LEU A 106 65.68 40.01 76.25
N GLU A 107 65.28 41.09 76.93
CA GLU A 107 63.91 41.59 76.90
C GLU A 107 63.46 42.01 75.50
N ALA A 108 64.34 42.66 74.72
CA ALA A 108 64.07 43.01 73.33
C ALA A 108 63.88 41.75 72.46
N ALA A 109 64.73 40.74 72.63
CA ALA A 109 64.59 39.45 71.97
C ALA A 109 63.26 38.78 72.34
N PHE A 110 62.91 38.69 73.61
CA PHE A 110 61.63 38.15 74.08
C PHE A 110 60.41 38.90 73.52
N ARG A 111 60.46 40.25 73.47
CA ARG A 111 59.38 41.05 72.87
C ARG A 111 59.24 40.79 71.38
N SER A 112 60.36 40.65 70.67
CA SER A 112 60.37 40.35 69.24
C SER A 112 59.82 38.94 68.95
N ASP A 113 60.20 37.95 69.76
CA ASP A 113 59.74 36.57 69.65
C ASP A 113 58.25 36.45 69.95
N ARG A 114 57.78 37.07 71.05
CA ARG A 114 56.34 37.15 71.35
C ARG A 114 55.55 37.79 70.21
N LYS A 115 56.07 38.85 69.59
CA LYS A 115 55.42 39.48 68.44
C LYS A 115 55.42 38.56 67.21
N ALA A 116 56.53 37.88 66.94
CA ALA A 116 56.63 36.92 65.85
C ALA A 116 55.64 35.76 66.02
N LEU A 117 55.57 35.17 67.22
CA LEU A 117 54.63 34.10 67.56
C LEU A 117 53.16 34.55 67.44
N LEU A 118 52.83 35.79 67.83
CA LEU A 118 51.48 36.33 67.65
C LEU A 118 51.12 36.49 66.17
N VAL A 119 52.04 37.03 65.36
CA VAL A 119 51.84 37.16 63.90
C VAL A 119 51.71 35.79 63.24
N GLU A 120 52.51 34.80 63.66
CA GLU A 120 52.40 33.44 63.17
C GLU A 120 51.06 32.80 63.56
N ASN A 121 50.60 33.01 64.81
CA ASN A 121 49.31 32.52 65.27
C ASN A 121 48.13 33.14 64.50
N GLU A 122 48.20 34.46 64.23
CA GLU A 122 47.22 35.17 63.41
C GLU A 122 47.23 34.65 61.97
N ALA A 123 48.41 34.47 61.37
CA ALA A 123 48.55 33.90 60.04
C ALA A 123 48.07 32.43 59.96
N LEU A 124 48.29 31.63 61.01
CA LEU A 124 47.78 30.25 61.09
C LEU A 124 46.26 30.23 61.23
N LYS A 125 45.67 31.12 62.03
CA LYS A 125 44.21 31.27 62.13
C LYS A 125 43.60 31.69 60.79
N GLU A 126 44.19 32.67 60.12
CA GLU A 126 43.69 33.13 58.82
C GLU A 126 43.81 32.03 57.74
N ARG A 127 44.90 31.23 57.76
CA ARG A 127 45.00 30.06 56.89
C ARG A 127 43.95 29.00 57.23
N LEU A 128 43.67 28.77 58.51
CA LEU A 128 42.66 27.81 58.96
C LEU A 128 41.25 28.25 58.56
N THR A 129 40.90 29.53 58.71
CA THR A 129 39.61 30.06 58.27
C THR A 129 39.47 30.00 56.75
N LYS A 130 40.51 30.40 56.00
CA LYS A 130 40.49 30.26 54.52
C LYS A 130 40.32 28.81 54.08
N ALA A 131 41.03 27.87 54.70
CA ALA A 131 40.86 26.45 54.41
C ALA A 131 39.45 25.96 54.78
N ALA A 132 38.87 26.43 55.89
CA ALA A 132 37.50 26.08 56.27
C ALA A 132 36.47 26.62 55.25
N ASP A 133 36.54 27.90 54.89
CA ASP A 133 35.66 28.53 53.90
C ASP A 133 35.78 27.85 52.53
N GLU A 134 37.00 27.48 52.11
CA GLU A 134 37.23 26.72 50.88
C GLU A 134 36.59 25.34 50.92
N THR A 135 36.68 24.63 52.06
CA THR A 135 36.03 23.31 52.22
C THR A 135 34.51 23.42 52.26
N GLU A 136 33.95 24.45 52.88
CA GLU A 136 32.51 24.72 52.92
C GLU A 136 32.00 25.06 51.51
N ALA A 137 32.69 25.95 50.79
CA ALA A 137 32.34 26.27 49.40
C ALA A 137 32.44 25.06 48.46
N GLN A 138 33.37 24.13 48.71
CA GLN A 138 33.42 22.86 47.97
C GLN A 138 32.24 21.94 48.33
N ALA A 139 31.86 21.87 49.62
CA ALA A 139 30.71 21.11 50.08
C ALA A 139 29.40 21.62 49.45
N GLU A 140 29.18 22.94 49.45
CA GLU A 140 28.00 23.56 48.81
C GLU A 140 27.95 23.31 47.29
N LYS A 141 29.11 23.40 46.60
CA LYS A 141 29.18 23.08 45.16
C LYS A 141 28.80 21.63 44.89
N LEU A 142 29.28 20.70 45.72
CA LEU A 142 28.93 19.28 45.59
C LEU A 142 27.45 19.04 45.91
N GLU A 143 26.89 19.71 46.92
CA GLU A 143 25.47 19.61 47.27
C GLU A 143 24.57 20.12 46.14
N ASN A 144 24.90 21.28 45.55
CA ASN A 144 24.19 21.81 44.39
C ASN A 144 24.25 20.85 43.20
N ARG A 145 25.42 20.25 42.94
CA ARG A 145 25.55 19.24 41.88
C ARG A 145 24.74 17.99 42.17
N LEU A 146 24.67 17.56 43.42
CA LEU A 146 23.82 16.44 43.84
C LEU A 146 22.34 16.77 43.65
N LEU A 147 21.89 17.98 43.96
CA LEU A 147 20.51 18.41 43.72
C LEU A 147 20.16 18.43 42.22
N GLU A 148 21.06 18.94 41.37
CA GLU A 148 20.90 18.87 39.91
C GLU A 148 20.84 17.43 39.38
N LEU A 149 21.67 16.53 39.90
CA LEU A 149 21.64 15.12 39.49
C LEU A 149 20.35 14.45 39.98
N ARG A 150 19.90 14.74 41.19
CA ARG A 150 18.62 14.22 41.72
C ARG A 150 17.43 14.71 40.88
N SER A 151 17.41 15.98 40.45
CA SER A 151 16.32 16.49 39.61
C SER A 151 16.34 15.89 38.20
N LYS A 152 17.52 15.68 37.61
CA LYS A 152 17.67 14.96 36.34
C LYS A 152 17.23 13.51 36.45
N ILE A 153 17.60 12.81 37.52
CA ILE A 153 17.17 11.42 37.77
C ILE A 153 15.63 11.36 37.87
N LYS A 154 15.01 12.28 38.62
CA LYS A 154 13.55 12.34 38.75
C LYS A 154 12.84 12.57 37.40
N LEU A 155 13.41 13.41 36.53
CA LEU A 155 12.88 13.63 35.18
C LEU A 155 12.98 12.34 34.34
N ILE A 156 14.14 11.69 34.33
CA ILE A 156 14.37 10.43 33.60
C ILE A 156 13.44 9.32 34.11
N GLU A 157 13.20 9.23 35.42
CA GLU A 157 12.25 8.28 35.99
C GLU A 157 10.82 8.53 35.52
N GLY A 158 10.39 9.80 35.48
CA GLY A 158 9.07 10.18 34.96
C GLY A 158 8.90 9.92 33.46
N ASP A 159 9.93 10.22 32.66
CA ASP A 159 9.93 9.91 31.22
C ASP A 159 9.88 8.39 30.99
N ARG A 160 10.67 7.62 31.75
CA ARG A 160 10.64 6.14 31.69
C ARG A 160 9.29 5.57 32.08
N GLU A 161 8.63 6.11 33.11
CA GLU A 161 7.29 5.68 33.51
C GLU A 161 6.25 5.99 32.42
N LYS A 162 6.35 7.15 31.78
CA LYS A 162 5.50 7.52 30.65
C LYS A 162 5.72 6.59 29.45
N GLU A 163 6.96 6.30 29.10
CA GLU A 163 7.30 5.33 28.04
C GLU A 163 6.73 3.94 28.35
N LEU A 164 6.85 3.46 29.59
CA LEU A 164 6.28 2.18 30.02
C LEU A 164 4.74 2.18 29.93
N SER A 165 4.09 3.30 30.29
CA SER A 165 2.64 3.47 30.15
C SER A 165 2.19 3.49 28.68
N ASP A 166 2.92 4.18 27.82
CA ASP A 166 2.66 4.24 26.38
C ASP A 166 2.86 2.87 25.73
N HIS A 167 3.95 2.16 26.06
CA HIS A 167 4.18 0.78 25.63
C HIS A 167 3.07 -0.17 26.12
N GLY A 168 2.63 -0.03 27.37
CA GLY A 168 1.50 -0.81 27.91
C GLY A 168 0.21 -0.57 27.13
N SER A 169 -0.07 0.69 26.77
CA SER A 169 -1.25 1.07 25.97
C SER A 169 -1.19 0.51 24.54
N VAL A 170 -0.01 0.57 23.91
CA VAL A 170 0.22 -0.01 22.57
C VAL A 170 0.07 -1.53 22.59
N LEU A 171 0.63 -2.21 23.60
CA LEU A 171 0.49 -3.67 23.75
C LEU A 171 -0.98 -4.07 23.96
N ALA A 172 -1.73 -3.33 24.78
CA ALA A 172 -3.16 -3.57 24.96
C ALA A 172 -3.94 -3.38 23.64
N ALA A 173 -3.60 -2.36 22.85
CA ALA A 173 -4.20 -2.13 21.54
C ALA A 173 -3.88 -3.26 20.55
N ILE A 174 -2.62 -3.74 20.51
CA ILE A 174 -2.20 -4.86 19.66
C ILE A 174 -2.92 -6.15 20.07
N GLN A 175 -3.00 -6.45 21.37
CA GLN A 175 -3.74 -7.62 21.87
C GLN A 175 -5.23 -7.55 21.51
N GLN A 176 -5.84 -6.38 21.61
CA GLN A 176 -7.23 -6.18 21.21
C GLN A 176 -7.43 -6.36 19.69
N GLN A 177 -6.49 -5.88 18.87
CA GLN A 177 -6.54 -6.08 17.41
C GLN A 177 -6.36 -7.55 17.06
N TYR A 178 -5.40 -8.24 17.67
CA TYR A 178 -5.20 -9.68 17.50
C TYR A 178 -6.46 -10.47 17.84
N ALA A 179 -7.12 -10.17 18.97
CA ALA A 179 -8.39 -10.82 19.33
C ALA A 179 -9.50 -10.57 18.30
N LYS A 180 -9.61 -9.35 17.76
CA LYS A 180 -10.56 -9.04 16.68
C LYS A 180 -10.23 -9.79 15.39
N GLU A 181 -8.95 -9.90 15.05
CA GLU A 181 -8.48 -10.61 13.86
C GLU A 181 -8.73 -12.12 13.97
N CYS A 182 -8.51 -12.74 15.14
CA CYS A 182 -8.87 -14.14 15.38
C CYS A 182 -10.37 -14.37 15.15
N VAL A 183 -11.24 -13.52 15.71
CA VAL A 183 -12.70 -13.63 15.50
C VAL A 183 -13.06 -13.46 14.02
N ASN A 184 -12.42 -12.55 13.30
CA ASN A 184 -12.64 -12.37 11.87
C ASN A 184 -12.14 -13.57 11.05
N SER A 185 -10.98 -14.12 11.39
CA SER A 185 -10.43 -15.34 10.77
C SER A 185 -11.38 -16.51 10.97
N GLU A 186 -11.88 -16.73 12.19
CA GLU A 186 -12.87 -17.76 12.48
C GLU A 186 -14.18 -17.58 11.69
N GLN A 187 -14.62 -16.34 11.46
CA GLN A 187 -15.80 -16.07 10.64
C GLN A 187 -15.56 -16.38 9.15
N LEU A 188 -14.40 -16.00 8.61
CA LEU A 188 -14.04 -16.32 7.23
C LEU A 188 -13.85 -17.83 7.04
N GLU A 189 -13.22 -18.51 7.99
CA GLU A 189 -13.08 -19.97 7.98
C GLU A 189 -14.45 -20.66 7.97
N LYS A 190 -15.41 -20.21 8.81
CA LYS A 190 -16.79 -20.71 8.78
C LYS A 190 -17.47 -20.49 7.42
N GLN A 191 -17.30 -19.31 6.82
CA GLN A 191 -17.85 -19.04 5.48
C GLN A 191 -17.21 -19.95 4.42
N ILE A 192 -15.90 -20.19 4.50
CA ILE A 192 -15.18 -21.09 3.60
C ILE A 192 -15.67 -22.52 3.77
N THR A 193 -15.87 -23.01 5.01
CA THR A 193 -16.42 -24.36 5.24
C THR A 193 -17.84 -24.49 4.73
N ASP A 194 -18.68 -23.47 4.91
CA ASP A 194 -20.05 -23.45 4.39
C ASP A 194 -20.08 -23.47 2.85
N LEU A 195 -19.16 -22.74 2.20
CA LEU A 195 -19.03 -22.74 0.74
C LEU A 195 -18.49 -24.07 0.22
N HIS A 196 -17.50 -24.67 0.88
CA HIS A 196 -17.02 -26.01 0.54
C HIS A 196 -18.11 -27.07 0.71
N GLN A 197 -18.93 -26.98 1.77
CA GLN A 197 -20.07 -27.87 1.96
C GLN A 197 -21.10 -27.71 0.83
N LYS A 198 -21.47 -26.47 0.49
CA LYS A 198 -22.40 -26.21 -0.64
C LYS A 198 -21.83 -26.71 -1.96
N LEU A 199 -20.52 -26.56 -2.20
CA LEU A 199 -19.87 -27.09 -3.39
C LEU A 199 -19.97 -28.62 -3.44
N TYR A 200 -19.72 -29.30 -2.32
CA TYR A 200 -19.84 -30.75 -2.23
C TYR A 200 -21.29 -31.22 -2.49
N GLU A 201 -22.29 -30.56 -1.91
CA GLU A 201 -23.70 -30.86 -2.17
C GLU A 201 -24.08 -30.67 -3.65
N LYS A 202 -23.52 -29.65 -4.32
CA LYS A 202 -23.74 -29.42 -5.75
C LYS A 202 -23.01 -30.43 -6.62
N GLU A 203 -21.82 -30.85 -6.23
CA GLU A 203 -21.07 -31.90 -6.93
C GLU A 203 -21.83 -33.23 -6.86
N GLU A 204 -22.39 -33.57 -5.71
CA GLU A 204 -23.21 -34.77 -5.54
C GLU A 204 -24.50 -34.69 -6.35
N ALA A 205 -25.18 -33.54 -6.34
CA ALA A 205 -26.35 -33.31 -7.19
C ALA A 205 -26.01 -33.42 -8.69
N SER A 206 -24.82 -32.94 -9.10
CA SER A 206 -24.36 -33.07 -10.49
C SER A 206 -24.11 -34.53 -10.88
N LYS A 207 -23.52 -35.34 -9.98
CA LYS A 207 -23.29 -36.77 -10.22
C LYS A 207 -24.60 -37.55 -10.37
N VAL A 208 -25.61 -37.23 -9.55
CA VAL A 208 -26.95 -37.83 -9.66
C VAL A 208 -27.58 -37.49 -11.01
N LEU A 209 -27.55 -36.21 -11.40
CA LEU A 209 -28.08 -35.79 -12.71
C LEU A 209 -27.33 -36.43 -13.89
N GLU A 210 -26.01 -36.59 -13.78
CA GLU A 210 -25.22 -37.26 -14.80
C GLU A 210 -25.59 -38.75 -14.92
N MET A 211 -25.82 -39.43 -13.78
CA MET A 211 -26.31 -40.81 -13.74
C MET A 211 -27.70 -40.93 -14.38
N ASP A 212 -28.62 -40.01 -14.08
CA ASP A 212 -29.95 -39.97 -14.68
C ASP A 212 -29.88 -39.75 -16.20
N ILE A 213 -28.99 -38.88 -16.68
CA ILE A 213 -28.77 -38.66 -18.11
C ILE A 213 -28.26 -39.94 -18.78
N ILE A 214 -27.34 -40.67 -18.15
CA ILE A 214 -26.84 -41.94 -18.68
C ILE A 214 -27.98 -42.97 -18.73
N SER A 215 -28.74 -43.12 -17.63
CA SER A 215 -29.90 -44.02 -17.56
C SER A 215 -30.93 -43.72 -18.66
N LEU A 216 -31.30 -42.45 -18.82
CA LEU A 216 -32.24 -42.01 -19.86
C LEU A 216 -31.70 -42.23 -21.28
N LYS A 217 -30.39 -42.06 -21.51
CA LYS A 217 -29.76 -42.38 -22.80
C LYS A 217 -29.80 -43.88 -23.09
N GLU A 218 -29.62 -44.72 -22.08
CA GLU A 218 -29.76 -46.16 -22.24
C GLU A 218 -31.21 -46.57 -22.50
N GLU A 219 -32.18 -46.00 -21.78
CA GLU A 219 -33.61 -46.22 -22.04
C GLU A 219 -34.01 -45.76 -23.44
N LEU A 220 -33.54 -44.60 -23.88
CA LEU A 220 -33.73 -44.10 -25.23
C LEU A 220 -33.09 -45.03 -26.26
N SER A 221 -31.92 -45.59 -25.98
CA SER A 221 -31.28 -46.57 -26.86
C SER A 221 -32.04 -47.90 -26.89
N ARG A 222 -32.54 -48.39 -25.74
CA ARG A 222 -33.36 -49.61 -25.62
C ARG A 222 -34.66 -49.46 -26.42
N THR A 223 -35.40 -48.38 -26.19
CA THR A 223 -36.64 -48.07 -26.92
C THR A 223 -36.38 -47.83 -28.41
N GLN A 224 -35.28 -47.17 -28.78
CA GLN A 224 -34.92 -46.99 -30.20
C GLN A 224 -34.61 -48.32 -30.90
N ILE A 225 -33.98 -49.28 -30.22
CA ILE A 225 -33.77 -50.63 -30.76
C ILE A 225 -35.11 -51.36 -30.90
N GLU A 226 -35.98 -51.26 -29.90
CA GLU A 226 -37.31 -51.88 -29.93
C GLU A 226 -38.18 -51.30 -31.06
N VAL A 227 -38.20 -49.98 -31.24
CA VAL A 227 -38.87 -49.30 -32.35
C VAL A 227 -38.32 -49.81 -33.69
N LYS A 228 -36.99 -49.88 -33.86
CA LYS A 228 -36.37 -50.42 -35.08
C LYS A 228 -36.70 -51.90 -35.30
N PHE A 229 -36.81 -52.68 -34.23
CA PHE A 229 -37.18 -54.09 -34.32
C PHE A 229 -38.63 -54.27 -34.77
N TRP A 230 -39.58 -53.56 -34.16
CA TRP A 230 -40.98 -53.59 -34.55
C TRP A 230 -41.20 -53.02 -35.95
N GLN A 231 -40.45 -51.99 -36.33
CA GLN A 231 -40.44 -51.46 -37.71
C GLN A 231 -40.03 -52.56 -38.71
N LYS A 232 -38.89 -53.22 -38.52
CA LYS A 232 -38.44 -54.32 -39.40
C LYS A 232 -39.38 -55.51 -39.39
N ARG A 233 -40.04 -55.80 -38.27
CA ARG A 233 -41.03 -56.88 -38.17
C ARG A 233 -42.30 -56.54 -38.95
N ALA A 234 -42.75 -55.29 -38.89
CA ALA A 234 -43.85 -54.79 -39.70
C ALA A 234 -43.52 -54.89 -41.19
N GLU A 235 -42.34 -54.41 -41.61
CA GLU A 235 -41.86 -54.49 -43.00
C GLU A 235 -41.75 -55.95 -43.52
N LYS A 236 -41.35 -56.91 -42.67
CA LYS A 236 -41.21 -58.33 -43.04
C LYS A 236 -42.50 -59.15 -42.99
N THR A 237 -43.59 -58.59 -42.47
CA THR A 237 -44.85 -59.34 -42.41
C THR A 237 -45.40 -59.40 -43.84
N PRO A 238 -45.51 -60.59 -44.48
CA PRO A 238 -45.89 -60.68 -45.89
C PRO A 238 -47.28 -60.08 -46.14
N ALA A 239 -48.17 -60.07 -45.13
CA ALA A 239 -49.44 -59.36 -45.23
C ALA A 239 -49.26 -57.83 -45.37
N ILE A 240 -48.31 -57.21 -44.66
CA ILE A 240 -48.02 -55.77 -44.80
C ILE A 240 -47.30 -55.50 -46.13
N GLN A 241 -46.38 -56.37 -46.54
CA GLN A 241 -45.68 -56.21 -47.82
C GLN A 241 -46.62 -56.39 -49.04
N VAL A 242 -47.57 -57.33 -48.93
CA VAL A 242 -48.68 -57.47 -49.88
C VAL A 242 -49.57 -56.23 -49.82
N LEU A 243 -49.94 -55.73 -48.64
CA LEU A 243 -50.71 -54.48 -48.53
C LEU A 243 -49.97 -53.25 -49.05
N GLU A 244 -48.64 -53.15 -48.89
CA GLU A 244 -47.82 -52.07 -49.44
C GLU A 244 -47.74 -52.17 -50.97
N SER A 245 -47.59 -53.38 -51.49
CA SER A 245 -47.60 -53.65 -52.93
C SER A 245 -48.99 -53.41 -53.52
N GLU A 246 -50.04 -53.84 -52.85
CA GLU A 246 -51.44 -53.57 -53.21
C GLU A 246 -51.76 -52.07 -53.12
N LEU A 247 -51.30 -51.36 -52.09
CA LEU A 247 -51.46 -49.90 -51.99
C LEU A 247 -50.69 -49.18 -53.08
N GLN A 248 -49.49 -49.64 -53.42
CA GLN A 248 -48.69 -49.07 -54.49
C GLN A 248 -49.33 -49.35 -55.86
N ASP A 249 -49.79 -50.58 -56.10
CA ASP A 249 -50.50 -50.98 -57.31
C ASP A 249 -51.83 -50.24 -57.44
N VAL A 250 -52.60 -50.08 -56.36
CA VAL A 250 -53.83 -49.27 -56.34
C VAL A 250 -53.52 -47.79 -56.53
N LYS A 251 -52.43 -47.27 -55.95
CA LYS A 251 -51.98 -45.88 -56.17
C LYS A 251 -51.55 -45.66 -57.62
N GLU A 252 -50.90 -46.63 -58.23
CA GLU A 252 -50.42 -46.56 -59.62
C GLU A 252 -51.60 -46.75 -60.59
N SER A 253 -52.51 -47.69 -60.31
CA SER A 253 -53.76 -47.88 -61.05
C SER A 253 -54.65 -46.63 -60.97
N SER A 254 -54.85 -46.06 -59.78
CA SER A 254 -55.64 -44.83 -59.63
C SER A 254 -54.96 -43.64 -60.31
N LYS A 255 -53.63 -43.51 -60.26
CA LYS A 255 -52.91 -42.49 -61.06
C LYS A 255 -53.13 -42.70 -62.56
N ASN A 256 -53.03 -43.93 -63.05
CA ASN A 256 -53.22 -44.27 -64.46
C ASN A 256 -54.66 -44.01 -64.91
N GLU A 257 -55.65 -44.36 -64.10
CA GLU A 257 -57.06 -44.05 -64.33
C GLU A 257 -57.30 -42.54 -64.35
N ILE A 258 -56.72 -41.78 -63.42
CA ILE A 258 -56.80 -40.31 -63.43
C ILE A 258 -56.17 -39.75 -64.71
N ILE A 259 -55.02 -40.28 -65.15
CA ILE A 259 -54.37 -39.86 -66.40
C ILE A 259 -55.25 -40.20 -67.60
N GLU A 260 -55.86 -41.38 -67.64
CA GLU A 260 -56.72 -41.80 -68.74
C GLU A 260 -58.03 -41.00 -68.79
N LEU A 261 -58.64 -40.73 -67.64
CA LEU A 261 -59.81 -39.84 -67.54
C LEU A 261 -59.44 -38.42 -67.98
N LYS A 262 -58.26 -37.90 -67.60
CA LYS A 262 -57.77 -36.61 -68.09
C LYS A 262 -57.54 -36.61 -69.59
N ARG A 263 -57.01 -37.70 -70.17
CA ARG A 263 -56.82 -37.85 -71.61
C ARG A 263 -58.16 -37.87 -72.33
N LYS A 264 -59.11 -38.72 -71.90
CA LYS A 264 -60.47 -38.79 -72.47
C LYS A 264 -61.22 -37.45 -72.35
N LEU A 265 -61.07 -36.75 -71.23
CA LEU A 265 -61.61 -35.39 -71.06
C LEU A 265 -60.98 -34.41 -72.06
N MET A 266 -59.65 -34.47 -72.25
CA MET A 266 -58.95 -33.63 -73.22
C MET A 266 -59.38 -33.93 -74.66
N ASP A 267 -59.54 -35.20 -75.02
CA ASP A 267 -59.97 -35.66 -76.35
C ASP A 267 -61.42 -35.28 -76.64
N THR A 268 -62.32 -35.39 -75.66
CA THR A 268 -63.72 -34.93 -75.82
C THR A 268 -63.80 -33.40 -75.95
N MET A 269 -62.95 -32.66 -75.24
CA MET A 269 -62.86 -31.21 -75.39
C MET A 269 -62.22 -30.78 -76.71
N SER A 270 -61.20 -31.49 -77.22
CA SER A 270 -60.59 -31.20 -78.52
C SER A 270 -61.56 -31.53 -79.65
N THR A 271 -62.19 -32.71 -79.64
CA THR A 271 -63.21 -33.08 -80.65
C THR A 271 -64.42 -32.14 -80.63
N GLY A 272 -64.84 -31.67 -79.45
CA GLY A 272 -65.87 -30.63 -79.31
C GLY A 272 -65.43 -29.27 -79.89
N ARG A 273 -64.17 -28.86 -79.66
CA ARG A 273 -63.61 -27.65 -80.28
C ARG A 273 -63.44 -27.79 -81.78
N GLU A 274 -62.98 -28.94 -82.27
CA GLU A 274 -62.78 -29.23 -83.69
C GLU A 274 -64.10 -29.33 -84.45
N SER A 275 -65.15 -29.90 -83.85
CA SER A 275 -66.50 -29.90 -84.45
C SER A 275 -67.09 -28.51 -84.50
N ARG A 276 -66.95 -27.71 -83.43
CA ARG A 276 -67.33 -26.29 -83.44
C ARG A 276 -66.51 -25.48 -84.45
N LEU A 277 -65.20 -25.71 -84.54
CA LEU A 277 -64.33 -25.07 -85.53
C LEU A 277 -64.78 -25.44 -86.94
N ARG A 278 -65.06 -26.72 -87.22
CA ARG A 278 -65.62 -27.15 -88.51
C ARG A 278 -66.97 -26.50 -88.82
N GLU A 279 -67.86 -26.40 -87.83
CA GLU A 279 -69.17 -25.77 -88.02
C GLU A 279 -69.02 -24.25 -88.27
N LEU A 280 -68.08 -23.59 -87.58
CA LEU A 280 -67.76 -22.19 -87.82
C LEU A 280 -67.07 -21.97 -89.17
N GLU A 281 -66.13 -22.83 -89.56
CA GLU A 281 -65.47 -22.81 -90.87
C GLU A 281 -66.49 -23.06 -91.99
N GLN A 282 -67.43 -23.98 -91.80
CA GLN A 282 -68.52 -24.22 -92.75
C GLN A 282 -69.43 -23.00 -92.87
N ARG A 283 -69.88 -22.41 -91.75
CA ARG A 283 -70.69 -21.16 -91.79
C ARG A 283 -69.92 -20.00 -92.40
N LEU A 284 -68.62 -19.87 -92.13
CA LEU A 284 -67.77 -18.86 -92.75
C LEU A 284 -67.63 -19.11 -94.25
N GLN A 285 -67.55 -20.36 -94.69
CA GLN A 285 -67.54 -20.71 -96.10
C GLN A 285 -68.89 -20.40 -96.77
N GLU A 286 -70.01 -20.74 -96.14
CA GLU A 286 -71.37 -20.43 -96.61
C GLU A 286 -71.57 -18.92 -96.72
N MET A 287 -71.28 -18.15 -95.66
CA MET A 287 -71.32 -16.68 -95.69
C MET A 287 -70.34 -16.10 -96.71
N SER A 288 -69.16 -16.69 -96.92
CA SER A 288 -68.22 -16.22 -97.93
C SER A 288 -68.75 -16.47 -99.35
N ILE A 289 -69.44 -17.58 -99.59
CA ILE A 289 -70.11 -17.85 -100.87
C ILE A 289 -71.28 -16.86 -101.05
N GLU A 290 -72.11 -16.66 -100.02
CA GLU A 290 -73.20 -15.69 -100.02
C GLU A 290 -72.70 -14.25 -100.28
N ILE A 291 -71.65 -13.81 -99.58
CA ILE A 291 -70.99 -12.52 -99.83
C ILE A 291 -70.44 -12.45 -101.27
N GLY A 292 -69.94 -13.56 -101.79
CA GLY A 292 -69.52 -13.67 -103.19
C GLY A 292 -70.68 -13.42 -104.15
N ASP A 293 -71.85 -14.00 -103.90
CA ASP A 293 -73.04 -13.82 -104.72
C ASP A 293 -73.66 -12.43 -104.54
N PHE A 294 -73.70 -11.88 -103.33
CA PHE A 294 -74.07 -10.48 -103.07
C PHE A 294 -73.15 -9.51 -103.82
N ASN A 295 -71.84 -9.79 -103.89
CA ASN A 295 -70.92 -8.96 -104.65
C ASN A 295 -71.18 -9.04 -106.16
N LYS A 296 -71.48 -10.23 -106.72
CA LYS A 296 -71.88 -10.36 -108.13
C LYS A 296 -73.13 -9.55 -108.42
N ILE A 297 -74.18 -9.71 -107.62
CA ILE A 297 -75.44 -8.96 -107.76
C ILE A 297 -75.18 -7.46 -107.64
N ARG A 298 -74.36 -7.02 -106.68
CA ARG A 298 -73.98 -5.61 -106.54
C ARG A 298 -73.24 -5.09 -107.78
N THR A 299 -72.32 -5.86 -108.36
CA THR A 299 -71.63 -5.45 -109.58
C THR A 299 -72.57 -5.39 -110.78
N GLU A 300 -73.52 -6.31 -110.89
CA GLU A 300 -74.57 -6.28 -111.93
C GLU A 300 -75.50 -5.07 -111.75
N LEU A 301 -75.92 -4.77 -110.53
CA LEU A 301 -76.72 -3.59 -110.21
C LEU A 301 -75.94 -2.30 -110.47
N GLN A 302 -74.65 -2.23 -110.13
CA GLN A 302 -73.82 -1.06 -110.43
C GLN A 302 -73.72 -0.86 -111.95
N GLN A 303 -73.51 -1.93 -112.73
CA GLN A 303 -73.54 -1.84 -114.19
C GLN A 303 -74.89 -1.35 -114.70
N LYS A 304 -76.00 -1.80 -114.08
CA LYS A 304 -77.36 -1.35 -114.41
C LYS A 304 -77.58 0.13 -114.08
N VAL A 305 -77.08 0.59 -112.94
CA VAL A 305 -77.12 2.00 -112.54
C VAL A 305 -76.29 2.83 -113.50
N ASP A 306 -75.07 2.45 -113.84
CA ASP A 306 -74.23 3.17 -114.81
C ASP A 306 -74.89 3.22 -116.21
N GLU A 307 -75.59 2.15 -116.63
CA GLU A 307 -76.42 2.14 -117.84
C GLU A 307 -77.58 3.13 -117.75
N LEU A 308 -78.28 3.17 -116.62
CA LEU A 308 -79.40 4.08 -116.38
C LEU A 308 -78.94 5.53 -116.23
N GLU A 309 -77.84 5.80 -115.56
CA GLU A 309 -77.25 7.13 -115.44
C GLU A 309 -76.80 7.66 -116.81
N LYS A 310 -76.19 6.81 -117.66
CA LYS A 310 -75.92 7.18 -119.05
C LYS A 310 -77.19 7.52 -119.81
N LYS A 311 -78.26 6.73 -119.64
CA LYS A 311 -79.57 7.01 -120.25
C LYS A 311 -80.22 8.27 -119.69
N ASN A 312 -80.12 8.49 -118.38
CA ASN A 312 -80.69 9.67 -117.73
C ASN A 312 -79.94 10.91 -118.17
N LYS A 313 -78.61 10.84 -118.30
CA LYS A 313 -77.81 11.91 -118.87
C LYS A 313 -78.19 12.19 -120.33
N THR A 314 -78.39 11.17 -121.16
CA THR A 314 -78.89 11.40 -122.54
C THR A 314 -80.29 12.03 -122.55
N LEU A 315 -81.17 11.63 -121.63
CA LEU A 315 -82.51 12.21 -121.50
C LEU A 315 -82.48 13.61 -120.87
N GLU A 316 -81.53 13.91 -119.99
CA GLU A 316 -81.28 15.23 -119.41
C GLU A 316 -80.73 16.17 -120.49
N ASP A 317 -79.83 15.71 -121.36
CA ASP A 317 -79.35 16.47 -122.50
C ASP A 317 -80.51 16.77 -123.48
N GLU A 318 -81.41 15.80 -123.73
CA GLU A 318 -82.64 16.01 -124.50
C GLU A 318 -83.65 16.94 -123.80
N ASN A 319 -83.83 16.81 -122.48
CA ASN A 319 -84.75 17.63 -121.70
C ASN A 319 -84.23 19.05 -121.50
N ALA A 320 -82.93 19.24 -121.30
CA ALA A 320 -82.33 20.57 -121.27
C ALA A 320 -82.48 21.25 -122.63
N PHE A 321 -82.39 20.50 -123.73
CA PHE A 321 -82.70 21.00 -125.07
C PHE A 321 -84.19 21.41 -125.20
N LEU A 322 -85.11 20.65 -124.59
CA LEU A 322 -86.55 20.99 -124.56
C LEU A 322 -86.88 22.14 -123.60
N GLU A 323 -86.33 22.20 -122.39
CA GLU A 323 -86.56 23.25 -121.40
C GLU A 323 -85.91 24.57 -121.81
N ALA A 324 -84.75 24.55 -122.48
CA ALA A 324 -84.25 25.75 -123.18
C ALA A 324 -85.22 26.24 -124.26
N SER A 325 -86.03 25.35 -124.83
CA SER A 325 -87.11 25.72 -125.76
C SER A 325 -88.40 26.18 -125.03
N LYS A 326 -88.54 25.93 -123.72
CA LYS A 326 -89.78 26.12 -122.93
C LYS A 326 -89.70 27.25 -121.91
N SER A 327 -88.53 27.52 -121.34
CA SER A 327 -88.23 28.62 -120.40
C SER A 327 -88.43 30.02 -120.99
N ALA A 328 -88.96 30.12 -122.21
CA ALA A 328 -89.50 31.36 -122.74
C ALA A 328 -90.83 31.81 -122.09
N LYS A 329 -91.45 31.07 -121.15
CA LYS A 329 -92.74 31.48 -120.53
C LYS A 329 -92.84 31.09 -119.04
N GLU A 330 -92.48 32.02 -118.16
CA GLU A 330 -92.27 31.91 -116.70
C GLU A 330 -93.38 32.55 -115.78
N ILE A 331 -93.27 32.32 -114.44
CA ILE A 331 -93.48 33.20 -113.23
C ILE A 331 -94.64 32.92 -112.19
N ASP A 332 -94.22 32.76 -110.90
CA ASP A 332 -94.79 32.93 -109.50
C ASP A 332 -95.92 32.07 -108.84
N ASP A 333 -95.71 31.69 -107.54
CA ASP A 333 -96.66 31.86 -106.38
C ASP A 333 -96.24 31.14 -105.05
N ALA A 334 -96.54 31.74 -103.88
CA ALA A 334 -96.05 31.40 -102.52
C ALA A 334 -97.12 31.36 -101.38
N SER A 335 -96.79 30.66 -100.27
CA SER A 335 -97.15 30.92 -98.83
C SER A 335 -98.61 30.80 -98.31
N ILE A 336 -98.85 29.95 -97.29
CA ILE A 336 -100.11 29.82 -96.51
C ILE A 336 -99.79 29.82 -94.98
N ASP A 337 -100.48 30.68 -94.21
CA ASP A 337 -100.17 31.10 -92.82
C ASP A 337 -100.85 30.27 -91.70
N PHE A 338 -100.11 30.05 -90.60
CA PHE A 338 -100.34 29.16 -89.44
C PHE A 338 -101.52 29.58 -88.54
N LYS A 339 -101.88 30.87 -88.52
CA LYS A 339 -103.01 31.40 -87.70
C LYS A 339 -104.38 30.83 -88.10
N SER A 340 -104.54 30.47 -89.38
CA SER A 340 -105.77 29.86 -89.90
C SER A 340 -106.00 28.46 -89.33
N LEU A 341 -104.95 27.77 -88.90
CA LEU A 341 -105.04 26.42 -88.34
C LEU A 341 -105.50 26.44 -86.87
N GLU A 342 -105.06 27.43 -86.10
CA GLU A 342 -105.39 27.57 -84.67
C GLU A 342 -106.88 27.90 -84.45
N GLN A 343 -107.46 28.75 -85.32
CA GLN A 343 -108.90 29.06 -85.28
C GLN A 343 -109.79 27.85 -85.58
N ASN A 344 -109.38 26.98 -86.52
CA ASN A 344 -110.12 25.76 -86.84
C ASN A 344 -110.15 24.78 -85.65
N PHE A 345 -109.06 24.68 -84.88
CA PHE A 345 -108.99 23.76 -83.74
C PHE A 345 -109.94 24.17 -82.60
N VAL A 346 -110.01 25.47 -82.29
CA VAL A 346 -110.94 26.01 -81.28
C VAL A 346 -112.40 25.74 -81.68
N GLU A 347 -112.73 25.89 -82.96
CA GLU A 347 -114.09 25.67 -83.47
C GLU A 347 -114.52 24.20 -83.37
N ILE A 348 -113.59 23.26 -83.59
CA ILE A 348 -113.82 21.81 -83.47
C ILE A 348 -114.01 21.40 -81.99
N ALA A 349 -113.21 21.94 -81.07
CA ALA A 349 -113.36 21.68 -79.64
C ALA A 349 -114.73 22.14 -79.10
N GLN A 350 -115.25 23.27 -79.62
CA GLN A 350 -116.57 23.78 -79.26
C GLN A 350 -117.71 22.88 -79.78
N LYS A 351 -117.54 22.27 -80.96
CA LYS A 351 -118.50 21.28 -81.52
C LYS A 351 -118.57 20.01 -80.66
N LEU A 352 -117.44 19.53 -80.15
CA LEU A 352 -117.37 18.32 -79.29
C LEU A 352 -118.02 18.54 -77.91
N ARG A 353 -117.93 19.74 -77.34
CA ARG A 353 -118.63 20.06 -76.07
C ARG A 353 -120.16 20.00 -76.22
N ASN A 354 -120.69 20.33 -77.40
CA ASN A 354 -122.12 20.37 -77.64
C ASN A 354 -122.74 19.00 -77.94
N SER A 355 -121.96 18.00 -78.38
CA SER A 355 -122.51 16.70 -78.80
C SER A 355 -122.84 15.73 -77.67
N LYS A 356 -122.56 16.05 -76.39
CA LYS A 356 -122.84 15.17 -75.21
C LYS A 356 -122.34 13.72 -75.35
N GLU A 357 -121.43 13.45 -76.28
CA GLU A 357 -120.77 12.16 -76.37
C GLU A 357 -119.69 12.09 -75.31
N ALA A 358 -119.77 11.06 -74.46
CA ALA A 358 -118.73 10.73 -73.51
C ALA A 358 -117.50 10.25 -74.29
N ILE A 359 -116.72 11.19 -74.82
CA ILE A 359 -115.47 10.92 -75.52
C ILE A 359 -114.48 10.48 -74.45
N ASN A 360 -114.13 9.20 -74.47
CA ASN A 360 -113.07 8.67 -73.66
C ASN A 360 -111.73 9.22 -74.20
N PHE A 361 -111.27 10.35 -73.66
CA PHE A 361 -109.99 10.98 -74.04
C PHE A 361 -108.80 10.02 -73.94
N HIS A 362 -108.95 8.90 -73.24
CA HIS A 362 -107.94 7.87 -73.09
C HIS A 362 -107.66 7.09 -74.40
N GLU A 363 -108.65 6.93 -75.29
CA GLU A 363 -108.45 6.24 -76.58
C GLU A 363 -107.93 7.19 -77.68
N LEU A 364 -108.34 8.47 -77.67
CA LEU A 364 -107.86 9.46 -78.65
C LEU A 364 -106.38 9.81 -78.44
N LEU A 365 -105.88 9.73 -77.21
CA LEU A 365 -104.47 9.97 -76.88
C LEU A 365 -103.65 8.70 -76.70
N GLY A 366 -104.25 7.51 -76.87
CA GLY A 366 -103.55 6.23 -76.83
C GLY A 366 -102.79 5.98 -75.53
N LEU A 367 -103.37 6.30 -74.37
CA LEU A 367 -102.74 6.08 -73.06
C LEU A 367 -103.34 4.83 -72.40
N GLU A 368 -102.50 3.94 -71.92
CA GLU A 368 -102.86 2.61 -71.40
C GLU A 368 -103.32 2.67 -69.92
N GLU A 369 -104.31 1.86 -69.56
CA GLU A 369 -105.07 1.89 -68.30
C GLU A 369 -104.24 1.36 -67.10
N ILE A 370 -103.79 2.23 -66.19
CA ILE A 370 -103.04 1.82 -64.98
C ILE A 370 -104.03 1.57 -63.83
N SER A 371 -104.38 0.28 -63.60
CA SER A 371 -105.33 -0.18 -62.58
C SER A 371 -105.01 0.33 -61.17
N CYS A 372 -106.06 0.66 -60.41
CA CYS A 372 -106.00 1.29 -59.08
C CYS A 372 -105.26 0.49 -58.00
N GLU A 373 -104.99 -0.81 -58.18
CA GLU A 373 -104.20 -1.58 -57.20
C GLU A 373 -102.76 -1.04 -57.05
N GLN A 374 -102.12 -0.56 -58.13
CA GLN A 374 -100.73 -0.12 -58.06
C GLN A 374 -100.55 1.24 -57.36
N LYS A 375 -101.58 2.11 -57.36
CA LYS A 375 -101.53 3.37 -56.60
C LYS A 375 -101.49 3.13 -55.09
N ASN A 376 -102.26 2.16 -54.59
CA ASN A 376 -102.28 1.84 -53.16
C ASN A 376 -100.98 1.16 -52.69
N GLU A 377 -100.37 0.30 -53.51
CA GLU A 377 -99.06 -0.26 -53.17
C GLU A 377 -97.94 0.78 -53.21
N PHE A 378 -97.98 1.72 -54.17
CA PHE A 378 -97.01 2.81 -54.25
C PHE A 378 -97.09 3.74 -53.03
N GLU A 379 -98.31 4.11 -52.58
CA GLU A 379 -98.50 4.95 -51.40
C GLU A 379 -98.03 4.25 -50.11
N LYS A 380 -98.28 2.93 -49.99
CA LYS A 380 -97.84 2.12 -48.84
C LYS A 380 -96.31 1.98 -48.81
N CYS A 381 -95.68 1.71 -49.95
CA CYS A 381 -94.22 1.66 -50.06
C CYS A 381 -93.58 3.03 -49.78
N LYS A 382 -94.21 4.13 -50.21
CA LYS A 382 -93.74 5.50 -49.94
C LYS A 382 -93.77 5.80 -48.44
N LEU A 383 -94.86 5.49 -47.75
CA LEU A 383 -94.96 5.69 -46.29
C LEU A 383 -93.99 4.78 -45.50
N GLN A 384 -93.80 3.55 -45.95
CA GLN A 384 -92.87 2.61 -45.30
C GLN A 384 -91.41 3.05 -45.46
N THR A 385 -91.02 3.56 -46.63
CA THR A 385 -89.66 4.10 -46.84
C THR A 385 -89.45 5.40 -46.09
N GLU A 386 -90.46 6.28 -45.99
CA GLU A 386 -90.33 7.53 -45.24
C GLU A 386 -90.18 7.29 -43.73
N ALA A 387 -90.86 6.27 -43.18
CA ALA A 387 -90.69 5.86 -41.77
C ALA A 387 -89.30 5.26 -41.50
N VAL A 388 -88.78 4.44 -42.41
CA VAL A 388 -87.43 3.85 -42.28
C VAL A 388 -86.33 4.89 -42.45
N LEU A 389 -86.53 5.88 -43.34
CA LEU A 389 -85.54 6.93 -43.57
C LEU A 389 -85.51 7.98 -42.44
N LYS A 390 -86.65 8.35 -41.85
CA LYS A 390 -86.66 9.21 -40.65
C LYS A 390 -86.10 8.53 -39.41
N GLY A 391 -86.10 7.19 -39.36
CA GLY A 391 -85.44 6.43 -38.30
C GLY A 391 -83.91 6.32 -38.43
N ARG A 392 -83.29 6.74 -39.55
CA ARG A 392 -81.88 6.44 -39.82
C ARG A 392 -81.01 7.59 -40.36
N SER A 393 -81.48 8.84 -40.32
CA SER A 393 -80.64 9.98 -40.70
C SER A 393 -80.02 10.69 -39.49
N VAL A 394 -78.89 10.17 -38.98
CA VAL A 394 -77.85 11.03 -38.40
C VAL A 394 -76.75 11.10 -39.45
N LYS A 395 -76.51 12.33 -39.90
CA LYS A 395 -75.54 12.67 -40.94
C LYS A 395 -74.15 12.50 -40.36
N ASP A 396 -73.39 11.60 -40.95
CA ASP A 396 -71.94 11.48 -40.84
C ASP A 396 -71.31 12.70 -41.52
N ASP A 397 -70.91 13.72 -40.75
CA ASP A 397 -69.95 14.75 -41.19
C ASP A 397 -69.37 15.45 -39.95
N ALA A 398 -68.05 15.69 -39.97
CA ALA A 398 -67.23 16.34 -38.94
C ALA A 398 -66.65 15.43 -37.83
N LEU A 399 -65.76 14.55 -38.30
CA LEU A 399 -64.49 14.22 -37.68
C LEU A 399 -63.72 15.51 -37.28
N GLU A 400 -63.08 15.48 -36.12
CA GLU A 400 -62.18 16.47 -35.50
C GLU A 400 -62.77 17.45 -34.46
N ASN A 401 -62.21 17.31 -33.25
CA ASN A 401 -62.03 18.31 -32.19
C ASN A 401 -63.10 18.43 -31.09
N THR A 402 -62.70 17.86 -29.94
CA THR A 402 -62.96 18.37 -28.59
C THR A 402 -64.28 18.00 -27.93
N GLY A 403 -64.25 16.90 -27.17
CA GLY A 403 -64.86 16.86 -25.84
C GLY A 403 -66.39 16.97 -25.78
N THR A 404 -67.11 15.94 -26.24
CA THR A 404 -68.48 15.69 -25.76
C THR A 404 -68.74 14.19 -25.66
N LEU A 405 -68.00 13.55 -24.77
CA LEU A 405 -68.38 12.27 -24.20
C LEU A 405 -69.59 12.49 -23.27
N TYR A 406 -70.68 11.77 -23.54
CA TYR A 406 -71.87 11.62 -22.68
C TYR A 406 -72.82 12.81 -22.50
N THR A 407 -73.52 13.18 -23.58
CA THR A 407 -74.92 13.60 -23.51
C THR A 407 -75.84 12.46 -23.95
N LEU A 408 -75.65 11.27 -23.38
CA LEU A 408 -76.70 10.25 -23.35
C LEU A 408 -77.76 10.70 -22.33
N SER A 409 -78.65 11.55 -22.83
CA SER A 409 -80.06 11.63 -22.47
C SER A 409 -80.40 11.25 -21.03
N LEU A 410 -80.07 12.15 -20.10
CA LEU A 410 -80.86 12.34 -18.89
C LEU A 410 -82.24 12.86 -19.33
N LEU A 411 -83.07 11.97 -19.88
CA LEU A 411 -84.51 12.16 -19.76
C LEU A 411 -84.81 12.18 -18.26
N PRO A 412 -85.58 13.15 -17.75
CA PRO A 412 -85.91 13.23 -16.34
C PRO A 412 -86.89 12.10 -16.01
N VAL A 413 -86.35 10.90 -15.77
CA VAL A 413 -87.14 9.79 -15.26
C VAL A 413 -87.41 10.11 -13.79
N SER A 414 -88.60 10.68 -13.61
CA SER A 414 -89.51 10.59 -12.46
C SER A 414 -88.86 10.21 -11.14
N GLU A 415 -89.12 11.07 -10.16
CA GLU A 415 -88.92 10.96 -8.71
C GLU A 415 -89.26 9.57 -8.12
N CYS A 416 -88.50 8.56 -8.49
CA CYS A 416 -88.53 7.26 -7.87
C CYS A 416 -87.50 7.35 -6.75
N SER A 417 -87.96 7.35 -5.48
CA SER A 417 -87.07 7.47 -4.33
C SER A 417 -85.95 6.42 -4.35
N SER A 418 -86.22 5.22 -4.85
CA SER A 418 -85.21 4.17 -5.01
C SER A 418 -84.19 4.49 -6.12
N CYS A 419 -84.60 5.15 -7.21
CA CYS A 419 -83.68 5.59 -8.27
C CYS A 419 -82.78 6.73 -7.79
N ALA A 420 -83.31 7.69 -7.02
CA ALA A 420 -82.51 8.78 -6.46
C ALA A 420 -81.42 8.25 -5.50
N VAL A 421 -81.77 7.26 -4.67
CA VAL A 421 -80.80 6.56 -3.80
C VAL A 421 -79.78 5.80 -4.64
N ALA A 422 -80.21 4.98 -5.61
CA ALA A 422 -79.30 4.25 -6.49
C ALA A 422 -78.38 5.17 -7.30
N GLU A 423 -78.87 6.33 -7.75
CA GLU A 423 -78.05 7.30 -8.46
C GLU A 423 -77.05 8.01 -7.53
N GLY A 424 -77.43 8.25 -6.26
CA GLY A 424 -76.51 8.69 -5.21
C GLY A 424 -75.39 7.68 -4.96
N ASP A 425 -75.73 6.40 -4.82
CA ASP A 425 -74.75 5.31 -4.66
C ASP A 425 -73.83 5.19 -5.87
N LEU A 426 -74.36 5.30 -7.09
CA LEU A 426 -73.56 5.32 -8.33
C LEU A 426 -72.63 6.55 -8.41
N ARG A 427 -73.07 7.72 -7.94
CA ARG A 427 -72.19 8.90 -7.83
C ARG A 427 -71.08 8.67 -6.81
N HIS A 428 -71.38 8.08 -5.66
CA HIS A 428 -70.38 7.73 -4.66
C HIS A 428 -69.39 6.68 -5.18
N MET A 429 -69.87 5.63 -5.85
CA MET A 429 -69.02 4.63 -6.50
C MET A 429 -68.15 5.25 -7.59
N ARG A 430 -68.67 6.15 -8.43
CA ARG A 430 -67.86 6.86 -9.42
C ARG A 430 -66.81 7.77 -8.79
N ALA A 431 -67.15 8.48 -7.72
CA ALA A 431 -66.22 9.34 -7.00
C ALA A 431 -65.11 8.54 -6.29
N THR A 432 -65.47 7.41 -5.66
CA THR A 432 -64.50 6.51 -5.04
C THR A 432 -63.61 5.84 -6.09
N VAL A 433 -64.16 5.40 -7.22
CA VAL A 433 -63.39 4.88 -8.35
C VAL A 433 -62.45 5.95 -8.92
N ALA A 434 -62.89 7.18 -9.09
CA ALA A 434 -62.03 8.29 -9.54
C ALA A 434 -60.90 8.55 -8.54
N ALA A 435 -61.21 8.64 -7.24
CA ALA A 435 -60.22 8.83 -6.20
C ALA A 435 -59.22 7.64 -6.09
N LEU A 436 -59.67 6.41 -6.36
CA LEU A 436 -58.81 5.24 -6.44
C LEU A 436 -57.90 5.29 -7.68
N HIS A 437 -58.41 5.73 -8.83
CA HIS A 437 -57.58 5.94 -10.04
C HIS A 437 -56.53 7.02 -9.79
N ASP A 438 -56.88 8.15 -9.19
CA ASP A 438 -55.92 9.23 -8.86
C ASP A 438 -54.84 8.73 -7.89
N LYS A 439 -55.23 7.93 -6.90
CA LYS A 439 -54.28 7.27 -5.99
C LYS A 439 -53.37 6.30 -6.73
N PHE A 440 -53.90 5.48 -7.64
CA PHE A 440 -53.10 4.58 -8.47
C PHE A 440 -52.08 5.36 -9.33
N HIS A 441 -52.52 6.41 -10.02
CA HIS A 441 -51.64 7.25 -10.82
C HIS A 441 -50.56 7.91 -9.95
N SER A 442 -50.92 8.41 -8.76
CA SER A 442 -49.94 8.97 -7.82
C SER A 442 -48.92 7.93 -7.34
N LEU A 443 -49.34 6.69 -7.10
CA LEU A 443 -48.45 5.59 -6.72
C LEU A 443 -47.55 5.14 -7.86
N GLU A 444 -48.05 5.12 -9.09
CA GLU A 444 -47.24 4.84 -10.29
C GLU A 444 -46.16 5.89 -10.52
N ILE A 445 -46.50 7.18 -10.38
CA ILE A 445 -45.53 8.29 -10.45
C ILE A 445 -44.49 8.17 -9.32
N ASN A 446 -44.94 7.92 -8.09
CA ASN A 446 -44.03 7.73 -6.95
C ASN A 446 -43.12 6.51 -7.14
N HIS A 447 -43.64 5.41 -7.67
CA HIS A 447 -42.86 4.22 -7.98
C HIS A 447 -41.84 4.49 -9.10
N ALA A 448 -42.23 5.21 -10.15
CA ALA A 448 -41.32 5.61 -11.23
C ALA A 448 -40.18 6.51 -10.72
N ASN A 449 -40.49 7.48 -9.86
CA ASN A 449 -39.50 8.37 -9.24
C ASN A 449 -38.56 7.59 -8.30
N ALA A 450 -39.09 6.69 -7.47
CA ALA A 450 -38.29 5.85 -6.60
C ALA A 450 -37.36 4.93 -7.41
N LYS A 451 -37.87 4.31 -8.47
CA LYS A 451 -37.09 3.48 -9.40
C LYS A 451 -35.95 4.27 -10.04
N SER A 452 -36.22 5.47 -10.55
CA SER A 452 -35.20 6.35 -11.12
C SER A 452 -34.11 6.72 -10.10
N SER A 453 -34.49 7.01 -8.84
CA SER A 453 -33.51 7.28 -7.78
C SER A 453 -32.64 6.06 -7.43
N TYR A 454 -33.21 4.85 -7.44
CA TYR A 454 -32.43 3.62 -7.22
C TYR A 454 -31.50 3.31 -8.40
N GLU A 455 -31.96 3.51 -9.64
CA GLU A 455 -31.13 3.35 -10.84
C GLU A 455 -29.96 4.34 -10.83
N GLU A 456 -30.18 5.60 -10.47
CA GLU A 456 -29.12 6.61 -10.35
C GLU A 456 -28.10 6.22 -9.26
N LYS A 457 -28.56 5.78 -8.08
CA LYS A 457 -27.64 5.29 -7.03
C LYS A 457 -26.86 4.06 -7.50
N THR A 458 -27.50 3.18 -8.27
CA THR A 458 -26.86 1.99 -8.81
C THR A 458 -25.78 2.35 -9.81
N THR A 459 -26.02 3.30 -10.71
CA THR A 459 -25.00 3.77 -11.67
C THR A 459 -23.87 4.53 -10.98
N GLN A 460 -24.16 5.34 -9.95
CA GLN A 460 -23.14 6.01 -9.14
C GLN A 460 -22.25 5.00 -8.41
N LEU A 461 -22.83 3.95 -7.82
CA LEU A 461 -22.06 2.88 -7.16
C LEU A 461 -21.23 2.08 -8.17
N GLN A 462 -21.79 1.76 -9.34
CA GLN A 462 -21.05 1.09 -10.42
C GLN A 462 -19.86 1.94 -10.89
N LEU A 463 -20.03 3.24 -11.09
CA LEU A 463 -18.94 4.14 -11.46
C LEU A 463 -17.85 4.19 -10.40
N LYS A 464 -18.22 4.24 -9.11
CA LYS A 464 -17.26 4.22 -8.00
C LYS A 464 -16.52 2.89 -7.89
N ILE A 465 -17.18 1.77 -8.15
CA ILE A 465 -16.53 0.45 -8.20
C ILE A 465 -15.46 0.44 -9.30
N ILE A 466 -15.80 0.90 -10.52
CA ILE A 466 -14.86 0.95 -11.63
C ILE A 466 -13.68 1.90 -11.32
N GLU A 467 -13.92 3.05 -10.68
CA GLU A 467 -12.86 3.96 -10.26
C GLU A 467 -11.90 3.30 -9.25
N MET A 468 -12.44 2.60 -8.26
CA MET A 468 -11.65 1.85 -7.27
C MET A 468 -10.85 0.72 -7.93
N GLU A 469 -11.45 -0.03 -8.87
CA GLU A 469 -10.78 -1.09 -9.63
C GLU A 469 -9.62 -0.53 -10.47
N ARG A 470 -9.83 0.60 -11.18
CA ARG A 470 -8.75 1.26 -11.93
C ARG A 470 -7.63 1.77 -11.02
N ALA A 471 -7.96 2.33 -9.86
CA ALA A 471 -6.96 2.79 -8.89
C ALA A 471 -6.13 1.62 -8.34
N GLN A 472 -6.78 0.49 -8.06
CA GLN A 472 -6.12 -0.74 -7.63
C GLN A 472 -5.24 -1.33 -8.74
N GLU A 473 -5.72 -1.38 -9.98
CA GLU A 473 -4.95 -1.85 -11.13
C GLU A 473 -3.71 -0.98 -11.38
N SER A 474 -3.84 0.35 -11.29
CA SER A 474 -2.72 1.29 -11.36
C SER A 474 -1.71 1.03 -10.25
N SER A 475 -2.14 0.91 -9.00
CA SER A 475 -1.25 0.64 -7.87
C SER A 475 -0.53 -0.72 -8.00
N ALA A 476 -1.23 -1.75 -8.46
CA ALA A 476 -0.64 -3.06 -8.72
C ALA A 476 0.35 -3.03 -9.89
N SER A 477 0.06 -2.25 -10.93
CA SER A 477 0.99 -2.00 -12.06
C SER A 477 2.25 -1.29 -11.57
N ASP A 478 2.11 -0.24 -10.76
CA ASP A 478 3.24 0.51 -10.19
C ASP A 478 4.12 -0.36 -9.30
N LEU A 479 3.53 -1.21 -8.46
CA LEU A 479 4.27 -2.16 -7.63
C LEU A 479 5.00 -3.20 -8.48
N ARG A 480 4.34 -3.76 -9.52
CA ARG A 480 5.00 -4.67 -10.45
C ARG A 480 6.17 -3.99 -11.17
N ASN A 481 5.99 -2.76 -11.64
CA ASN A 481 7.05 -2.01 -12.33
C ASN A 481 8.23 -1.73 -11.40
N GLN A 482 7.98 -1.36 -10.14
CA GLN A 482 9.03 -1.19 -9.13
C GLN A 482 9.78 -2.50 -8.85
N MET A 483 9.06 -3.62 -8.75
CA MET A 483 9.69 -4.93 -8.57
C MET A 483 10.53 -5.34 -9.78
N HIS A 484 10.01 -5.17 -11.00
CA HIS A 484 10.76 -5.46 -12.23
C HIS A 484 12.01 -4.57 -12.33
N GLN A 485 11.89 -3.28 -11.99
CA GLN A 485 13.03 -2.36 -11.95
C GLN A 485 14.10 -2.83 -10.96
N LYS A 486 13.73 -3.25 -9.74
CA LYS A 486 14.67 -3.81 -8.75
C LYS A 486 15.33 -5.09 -9.24
N VAL A 487 14.60 -5.96 -9.93
CA VAL A 487 15.15 -7.19 -10.52
C VAL A 487 16.17 -6.85 -11.60
N VAL A 488 15.85 -5.93 -12.52
CA VAL A 488 16.78 -5.48 -13.57
C VAL A 488 18.03 -4.84 -12.97
N GLU A 489 17.89 -4.03 -11.92
CA GLU A 489 19.03 -3.45 -11.19
C GLU A 489 19.90 -4.53 -10.56
N MET A 490 19.29 -5.49 -9.85
CA MET A 490 20.00 -6.62 -9.24
C MET A 490 20.72 -7.49 -10.28
N GLU A 491 20.08 -7.77 -11.42
CA GLU A 491 20.68 -8.50 -12.53
C GLU A 491 21.87 -7.73 -13.13
N SER A 492 21.75 -6.41 -13.27
CA SER A 492 22.84 -5.56 -13.77
C SER A 492 24.04 -5.53 -12.81
N GLU A 493 23.79 -5.48 -11.50
CA GLU A 493 24.85 -5.51 -10.49
C GLU A 493 25.49 -6.89 -10.39
N MET A 494 24.70 -7.96 -10.47
CA MET A 494 25.22 -9.33 -10.56
C MET A 494 26.10 -9.51 -11.81
N GLN A 495 25.70 -8.95 -12.95
CA GLN A 495 26.49 -8.99 -14.17
C GLN A 495 27.79 -8.19 -14.03
N LYS A 496 27.76 -7.00 -13.42
CA LYS A 496 28.98 -6.22 -13.11
C LYS A 496 29.90 -6.96 -12.13
N GLN A 497 29.36 -7.62 -11.10
CA GLN A 497 30.15 -8.45 -10.18
C GLN A 497 30.80 -9.62 -10.91
N ARG A 498 30.06 -10.29 -11.81
CA ARG A 498 30.60 -11.37 -12.65
C ARG A 498 31.73 -10.88 -13.54
N ILE A 499 31.58 -9.71 -14.17
CA ILE A 499 32.63 -9.10 -15.01
C ILE A 499 33.86 -8.77 -14.16
N ARG A 500 33.70 -8.09 -13.02
CA ARG A 500 34.82 -7.80 -12.10
C ARG A 500 35.53 -9.05 -11.61
N ALA A 501 34.80 -10.13 -11.30
CA ALA A 501 35.39 -11.40 -10.90
C ALA A 501 36.20 -12.04 -12.05
N LEU A 502 35.71 -11.96 -13.28
CA LEU A 502 36.45 -12.41 -14.47
C LEU A 502 37.71 -11.55 -14.71
N ASP A 503 37.63 -10.24 -14.52
CA ASP A 503 38.78 -9.33 -14.66
C ASP A 503 39.86 -9.63 -13.61
N ILE A 504 39.47 -9.82 -12.33
CA ILE A 504 40.40 -10.22 -11.26
C ILE A 504 41.05 -11.57 -11.57
N LEU A 505 40.29 -12.54 -12.10
CA LEU A 505 40.86 -13.83 -12.52
C LEU A 505 41.85 -13.66 -13.67
N ALA A 506 41.57 -12.79 -14.65
CA ALA A 506 42.49 -12.48 -15.74
C ALA A 506 43.77 -11.79 -15.26
N GLU A 507 43.65 -10.84 -14.31
CA GLU A 507 44.81 -10.22 -13.66
C GLU A 507 45.67 -11.25 -12.91
N LYS A 508 45.04 -12.15 -12.16
CA LYS A 508 45.75 -13.23 -11.47
C LYS A 508 46.38 -14.24 -12.41
N GLU A 509 45.76 -14.52 -13.55
CA GLU A 509 46.36 -15.36 -14.58
C GLU A 509 47.61 -14.71 -15.20
N ASN A 510 47.56 -13.39 -15.47
CA ASN A 510 48.73 -12.63 -15.93
C ASN A 510 49.85 -12.59 -14.86
N GLU A 511 49.52 -12.37 -13.58
CA GLU A 511 50.50 -12.44 -12.48
C GLU A 511 51.13 -13.85 -12.39
N LEU A 512 50.32 -14.89 -12.54
CA LEU A 512 50.79 -16.28 -12.56
C LEU A 512 51.66 -16.56 -13.78
N GLU A 513 51.35 -15.99 -14.95
CA GLU A 513 52.18 -16.12 -16.15
C GLU A 513 53.52 -15.40 -15.99
N ILE A 514 53.55 -14.20 -15.41
CA ILE A 514 54.78 -13.47 -15.09
C ILE A 514 55.63 -14.27 -14.10
N THR A 515 55.03 -14.78 -13.01
CA THR A 515 55.78 -15.58 -12.02
C THR A 515 56.30 -16.89 -12.63
N LYS A 516 55.51 -17.56 -13.48
CA LYS A 516 55.97 -18.72 -14.28
C LYS A 516 57.10 -18.36 -15.23
N ALA A 517 57.03 -17.19 -15.89
CA ALA A 517 58.07 -16.71 -16.79
C ALA A 517 59.38 -16.38 -16.03
N ILE A 518 59.29 -15.77 -14.84
CA ILE A 518 60.44 -15.55 -13.96
C ILE A 518 61.04 -16.89 -13.52
N LEU A 519 60.21 -17.86 -13.11
CA LEU A 519 60.67 -19.20 -12.72
C LEU A 519 61.32 -19.95 -13.90
N ALA A 520 60.77 -19.82 -15.10
CA ALA A 520 61.35 -20.36 -16.33
C ALA A 520 62.69 -19.65 -16.65
N SER A 521 62.78 -18.34 -16.46
CA SER A 521 63.99 -17.55 -16.64
C SER A 521 65.09 -17.97 -15.65
N ILE A 522 64.77 -18.14 -14.37
CA ILE A 522 65.69 -18.64 -13.34
C ILE A 522 66.14 -20.07 -13.69
N ARG A 523 65.21 -20.92 -14.13
CA ARG A 523 65.55 -22.29 -14.57
C ARG A 523 66.42 -22.31 -15.82
N SER A 524 66.34 -21.28 -16.67
CA SER A 524 67.19 -21.11 -17.84
C SER A 524 68.53 -20.42 -17.54
N GLN A 525 68.76 -19.92 -16.31
CA GLN A 525 70.10 -19.47 -15.93
C GLN A 525 71.02 -20.67 -15.67
N PRO A 526 72.22 -20.67 -16.26
CA PRO A 526 73.13 -21.81 -16.21
C PRO A 526 73.66 -21.95 -14.79
N ASN A 527 73.09 -22.86 -14.02
CA ASN A 527 73.73 -23.33 -12.79
C ASN A 527 74.96 -24.12 -13.23
N VAL A 528 76.10 -23.47 -13.07
CA VAL A 528 77.44 -24.03 -13.18
C VAL A 528 77.58 -24.99 -12.01
N ASP A 529 77.19 -26.25 -12.21
CA ASP A 529 77.74 -27.34 -11.42
C ASP A 529 77.97 -28.58 -12.31
N PRO A 530 79.12 -29.24 -12.13
CA PRO A 530 79.67 -30.19 -13.10
C PRO A 530 79.07 -31.58 -12.93
N VAL A 531 78.75 -32.19 -14.06
CA VAL A 531 78.92 -33.62 -14.36
C VAL A 531 78.18 -34.60 -13.42
N ASP A 532 77.04 -35.11 -13.88
CA ASP A 532 76.87 -36.56 -14.03
C ASP A 532 75.80 -36.90 -15.09
N PRO A 533 75.97 -38.02 -15.84
CA PRO A 533 75.33 -38.26 -17.13
C PRO A 533 73.90 -38.81 -17.05
N PRO A 534 73.08 -38.56 -18.08
CA PRO A 534 71.65 -38.80 -18.07
C PRO A 534 71.32 -40.29 -18.28
N GLN A 535 70.64 -40.90 -17.30
CA GLN A 535 69.94 -42.16 -17.51
C GLN A 535 68.63 -41.89 -18.24
N SER A 536 68.56 -42.39 -19.47
CA SER A 536 67.37 -42.42 -20.31
C SER A 536 66.34 -43.42 -19.75
N THR A 537 65.38 -42.97 -18.96
CA THR A 537 64.14 -43.73 -18.71
C THR A 537 62.97 -43.03 -19.36
N SER A 538 62.68 -43.50 -20.57
CA SER A 538 61.48 -43.22 -21.35
C SER A 538 60.24 -43.63 -20.55
N PHE A 539 59.55 -42.66 -19.94
CA PHE A 539 58.23 -42.90 -19.36
C PHE A 539 57.19 -42.84 -20.49
N ARG A 540 56.81 -44.04 -20.93
CA ARG A 540 55.78 -44.32 -21.94
C ARG A 540 54.43 -43.78 -21.47
N SER A 541 53.92 -42.80 -22.21
CA SER A 541 52.60 -42.19 -22.08
C SER A 541 51.49 -43.25 -22.17
N VAL A 542 50.74 -43.45 -21.07
CA VAL A 542 49.62 -44.39 -20.98
C VAL A 542 48.37 -43.72 -21.53
N LYS A 543 47.84 -44.28 -22.62
CA LYS A 543 46.64 -43.81 -23.31
C LYS A 543 45.40 -44.04 -22.45
N TYR A 544 44.63 -42.96 -22.27
CA TYR A 544 43.30 -42.90 -21.68
C TYR A 544 42.36 -43.98 -22.25
N ARG A 545 41.86 -44.88 -21.39
CA ARG A 545 40.71 -45.74 -21.71
C ARG A 545 39.50 -45.21 -20.96
N LYS A 546 38.60 -44.61 -21.73
CA LYS A 546 37.29 -44.07 -21.34
C LYS A 546 36.36 -45.25 -21.04
N THR A 547 36.19 -45.62 -19.78
CA THR A 547 35.23 -46.64 -19.35
C THR A 547 33.90 -46.00 -18.96
N CYS A 548 32.84 -46.61 -19.48
CA CYS A 548 31.45 -46.19 -19.44
C CYS A 548 30.87 -46.19 -18.02
N SER A 549 29.95 -45.25 -17.83
CA SER A 549 29.03 -45.02 -16.72
C SER A 549 28.32 -46.30 -16.28
N HIS A 550 28.31 -46.58 -14.97
CA HIS A 550 27.35 -47.49 -14.37
C HIS A 550 26.79 -46.81 -13.13
N ASP A 551 25.48 -46.63 -13.13
CA ASP A 551 24.69 -46.05 -12.06
C ASP A 551 24.84 -46.86 -10.77
N LEU A 552 25.10 -46.17 -9.65
CA LEU A 552 24.93 -46.76 -8.33
C LEU A 552 24.11 -45.78 -7.47
N PHE A 553 22.86 -46.18 -7.29
CA PHE A 553 21.88 -45.59 -6.40
C PHE A 553 22.37 -45.55 -4.95
N GLY A 554 22.03 -44.44 -4.29
CA GLY A 554 21.85 -44.21 -2.86
C GLY A 554 22.42 -45.21 -1.85
N SER A 555 23.33 -44.72 -1.01
CA SER A 555 23.38 -45.14 0.39
C SER A 555 23.68 -43.94 1.26
N ASN A 556 22.66 -43.61 2.06
CA ASN A 556 22.68 -42.58 3.09
C ASN A 556 23.72 -42.97 4.16
N ALA A 557 24.86 -42.30 4.17
CA ALA A 557 25.80 -42.36 5.29
C ALA A 557 25.63 -41.08 6.12
N SER A 558 24.79 -41.19 7.15
CA SER A 558 24.78 -40.31 8.31
C SER A 558 26.15 -40.42 8.98
N ILE A 559 27.00 -39.39 8.82
CA ILE A 559 28.24 -39.27 9.58
C ILE A 559 27.96 -38.28 10.71
N ASP A 560 27.83 -38.91 11.86
CA ASP A 560 27.59 -38.38 13.19
C ASP A 560 28.72 -37.46 13.66
N GLU A 561 28.32 -36.48 14.46
CA GLU A 561 29.17 -35.46 15.06
C GLU A 561 30.21 -36.09 15.99
N ARG A 562 31.51 -35.92 15.69
CA ARG A 562 32.56 -35.91 16.73
C ARG A 562 33.16 -34.53 16.84
N ARG A 563 32.60 -33.76 17.76
CA ARG A 563 33.35 -32.82 18.58
C ARG A 563 34.48 -33.58 19.28
N THR A 564 35.71 -33.07 19.23
CA THR A 564 36.56 -32.80 20.41
C THR A 564 37.94 -32.32 19.98
N GLY A 565 38.25 -31.06 20.29
CA GLY A 565 39.52 -30.65 20.89
C GLY A 565 40.74 -30.55 20.00
N GLU A 566 40.99 -29.36 19.43
CA GLU A 566 42.35 -28.85 19.35
C GLU A 566 42.40 -27.41 19.87
N ILE A 567 42.90 -27.31 21.10
CA ILE A 567 43.27 -26.10 21.80
C ILE A 567 44.55 -25.59 21.12
N ARG A 568 44.50 -24.44 20.45
CA ARG A 568 45.70 -23.68 20.13
C ARG A 568 45.56 -22.25 20.62
N ASN A 569 46.01 -22.06 21.86
CA ASN A 569 46.30 -20.76 22.44
C ASN A 569 47.29 -20.03 21.52
N VAL A 570 46.84 -18.94 20.89
CA VAL A 570 47.73 -17.95 20.30
C VAL A 570 47.55 -16.66 21.09
N ILE A 571 48.70 -16.21 21.56
CA ILE A 571 48.96 -15.20 22.57
C ILE A 571 48.49 -13.81 22.13
N ASP A 572 47.89 -13.12 23.09
CA ASP A 572 47.59 -11.69 23.07
C ASP A 572 48.78 -10.85 22.62
N HIS A 573 48.60 -10.10 21.52
CA HIS A 573 49.42 -8.94 21.22
C HIS A 573 48.59 -7.67 21.42
N SER A 574 48.74 -7.11 22.62
CA SER A 574 48.42 -5.72 22.96
C SER A 574 49.49 -4.79 22.38
N SER A 575 49.15 -4.03 21.34
CA SER A 575 49.84 -2.81 20.87
C SER A 575 48.78 -1.92 20.21
N SER A 576 48.25 -0.92 20.93
CA SER A 576 48.68 0.48 20.90
C SER A 576 48.22 1.24 19.64
N ASP A 577 47.24 2.10 19.85
CA ASP A 577 47.07 3.46 19.33
C ASP A 577 47.44 3.71 17.85
N VAL A 578 46.41 3.81 17.00
CA VAL A 578 46.48 4.52 15.73
C VAL A 578 45.38 5.57 15.68
N ASP A 579 45.83 6.79 15.49
CA ASP A 579 45.12 8.05 15.60
C ASP A 579 43.89 8.17 14.69
N SER A 580 42.81 8.74 15.23
CA SER A 580 41.67 9.23 14.47
C SER A 580 42.07 10.46 13.65
N CYS A 581 42.21 10.27 12.33
CA CYS A 581 42.28 11.37 11.35
C CYS A 581 40.93 12.11 11.27
N SER A 582 40.80 13.23 11.97
CA SER A 582 39.78 14.25 11.68
C SER A 582 40.47 15.38 10.90
N SER A 583 40.33 15.36 9.57
CA SER A 583 40.84 16.40 8.67
C SER A 583 39.71 17.35 8.32
N VAL A 584 39.70 18.50 9.00
CA VAL A 584 38.99 19.71 8.59
C VAL A 584 39.75 20.29 7.39
N VAL A 585 39.12 20.35 6.21
CA VAL A 585 39.69 21.00 5.02
C VAL A 585 38.96 22.31 4.81
N ASP A 586 39.68 23.41 5.04
CA ASP A 586 39.28 24.78 4.72
C ASP A 586 39.12 24.94 3.19
N GLU A 587 37.90 25.24 2.74
CA GLU A 587 37.61 25.71 1.39
C GLU A 587 37.60 27.25 1.37
N HIS A 588 38.67 27.85 0.86
CA HIS A 588 38.66 29.26 0.47
C HIS A 588 39.55 29.49 -0.78
N HIS A 589 38.97 30.22 -1.74
CA HIS A 589 39.58 30.87 -2.91
C HIS A 589 39.88 30.04 -4.16
N LEU A 590 39.04 30.20 -5.20
CA LEU A 590 39.58 30.52 -6.52
C LEU A 590 38.67 31.48 -7.31
N GLU A 591 39.32 32.53 -7.79
CA GLU A 591 38.75 33.69 -8.44
C GLU A 591 38.27 33.46 -9.87
N ARG A 592 37.36 34.34 -10.21
CA ARG A 592 36.66 34.59 -11.46
C ARG A 592 37.64 35.14 -12.51
N LEU A 593 38.03 34.33 -13.49
CA LEU A 593 38.70 34.81 -14.72
C LEU A 593 37.78 34.64 -15.92
N SER A 594 37.17 35.76 -16.31
CA SER A 594 36.47 35.95 -17.57
C SER A 594 37.33 36.83 -18.47
N THR A 595 38.03 36.29 -19.47
CA THR A 595 38.48 37.10 -20.61
C THR A 595 38.81 36.24 -21.84
N SER A 596 38.25 36.67 -22.97
CA SER A 596 38.76 36.52 -24.35
C SER A 596 38.38 35.26 -25.16
N PRO A 597 37.41 35.37 -26.08
CA PRO A 597 37.23 34.49 -27.22
C PRO A 597 38.07 35.01 -28.40
N ASN A 598 39.05 34.26 -28.89
CA ASN A 598 39.77 34.57 -30.13
C ASN A 598 40.25 33.29 -30.84
N ASN A 599 40.02 33.25 -32.15
CA ASN A 599 40.61 32.39 -33.19
C ASN A 599 40.21 30.90 -33.17
N ALA A 600 39.23 30.46 -33.97
CA ALA A 600 39.28 30.24 -35.42
C ALA A 600 40.27 29.13 -35.86
N GLN A 601 39.66 28.04 -36.37
CA GLN A 601 40.15 27.13 -37.43
C GLN A 601 41.28 26.13 -37.11
N VAL A 602 40.92 24.85 -36.90
CA VAL A 602 41.47 23.63 -37.57
C VAL A 602 40.44 22.50 -37.35
N LEU A 603 39.49 22.25 -38.28
CA LEU A 603 39.56 21.17 -39.29
C LEU A 603 39.97 19.79 -38.75
N PHE A 604 38.99 18.99 -38.31
CA PHE A 604 38.98 17.55 -38.63
C PHE A 604 37.54 17.11 -38.90
N ASN A 605 37.26 16.94 -40.18
CA ASN A 605 36.06 16.32 -40.71
C ASN A 605 36.20 14.80 -40.60
N ILE A 606 35.31 14.14 -39.85
CA ILE A 606 34.83 12.80 -40.22
C ILE A 606 33.31 12.93 -40.43
N PRO A 607 32.87 12.99 -41.69
CA PRO A 607 31.46 12.98 -42.06
C PRO A 607 30.86 11.58 -41.93
N GLY A 608 29.63 11.50 -41.44
CA GLY A 608 28.74 10.40 -41.83
C GLY A 608 28.08 9.63 -40.70
N ILE A 609 27.28 10.28 -39.85
CA ILE A 609 25.96 9.73 -39.50
C ILE A 609 24.97 10.88 -39.36
N THR A 610 24.00 10.85 -40.26
CA THR A 610 22.73 11.54 -40.34
C THR A 610 22.31 12.46 -39.19
N THR A 611 22.12 13.72 -39.59
CA THR A 611 21.19 14.70 -39.06
C THR A 611 19.78 14.12 -38.85
N ALA A 612 19.52 13.54 -37.68
CA ALA A 612 18.20 13.64 -37.09
C ALA A 612 18.35 14.66 -35.97
N ALA A 613 17.79 15.84 -36.20
CA ALA A 613 17.54 16.83 -35.18
C ALA A 613 16.54 16.22 -34.18
N GLU A 614 17.01 15.30 -33.36
CA GLU A 614 16.32 14.91 -32.14
C GLU A 614 16.29 16.20 -31.33
N THR A 615 15.10 16.79 -31.30
CA THR A 615 14.73 17.87 -30.44
C THR A 615 15.06 17.45 -29.02
N ARG A 616 16.29 17.78 -28.58
CA ARG A 616 16.80 17.48 -27.25
C ARG A 616 15.78 18.02 -26.27
N ASN A 617 15.02 17.12 -25.66
CA ASN A 617 13.90 17.49 -24.83
C ASN A 617 14.46 17.89 -23.47
N ILE A 618 15.00 19.11 -23.39
CA ILE A 618 15.68 19.66 -22.22
C ILE A 618 14.81 19.54 -20.96
N PHE A 619 13.49 19.64 -21.11
CA PHE A 619 12.55 19.45 -20.01
C PHE A 619 12.55 18.03 -19.47
N TYR A 620 12.54 17.02 -20.35
CA TYR A 620 12.64 15.62 -19.97
C TYR A 620 13.99 15.31 -19.31
N GLU A 621 15.09 15.86 -19.85
CA GLU A 621 16.44 15.73 -19.30
C GLU A 621 16.51 16.33 -17.88
N GLN A 622 15.93 17.52 -17.67
CA GLN A 622 15.82 18.14 -16.33
C GLN A 622 14.96 17.32 -15.36
N GLN A 623 13.85 16.74 -15.83
CA GLN A 623 13.00 15.87 -15.00
C GLN A 623 13.73 14.58 -14.61
N LEU A 624 14.50 13.98 -15.52
CA LEU A 624 15.38 12.85 -15.21
C LEU A 624 16.42 13.21 -14.15
N PHE A 625 17.10 14.36 -14.29
CA PHE A 625 18.07 14.82 -13.27
C PHE A 625 17.43 15.02 -11.88
N ARG A 626 16.20 15.56 -11.82
CA ARG A 626 15.47 15.69 -10.54
C ARG A 626 15.12 14.34 -9.92
N LYS A 627 14.67 13.39 -10.75
CA LYS A 627 14.37 12.02 -10.30
C LYS A 627 15.63 11.29 -9.86
N GLU A 628 16.74 11.42 -10.58
CA GLU A 628 18.03 10.84 -10.20
C GLU A 628 18.52 11.41 -8.87
N LYS A 629 18.44 12.73 -8.68
CA LYS A 629 18.76 13.36 -7.39
C LYS A 629 17.90 12.81 -6.25
N GLN A 630 16.59 12.69 -6.46
CA GLN A 630 15.66 12.12 -5.48
C GLN A 630 15.98 10.64 -5.17
N ILE A 631 16.36 9.86 -6.18
CA ILE A 631 16.77 8.45 -6.02
C ILE A 631 18.06 8.37 -5.20
N ILE A 632 19.05 9.22 -5.45
CA ILE A 632 20.30 9.29 -4.67
C ILE A 632 20.00 9.65 -3.21
N GLU A 633 19.14 10.65 -2.97
CA GLU A 633 18.71 11.04 -1.63
C GLU A 633 18.00 9.88 -0.90
N LEU A 634 17.10 9.17 -1.58
CA LEU A 634 16.40 8.00 -1.03
C LEU A 634 17.34 6.82 -0.76
N ARG A 635 18.30 6.55 -1.65
CA ARG A 635 19.34 5.52 -1.44
C ARG A 635 20.23 5.86 -0.25
N ASN A 636 20.63 7.12 -0.11
CA ASN A 636 21.40 7.57 1.05
C ASN A 636 20.59 7.45 2.35
N ALA A 637 19.31 7.85 2.34
CA ALA A 637 18.42 7.70 3.49
C ALA A 637 18.21 6.21 3.87
N MET A 638 18.07 5.33 2.88
CA MET A 638 17.97 3.89 3.09
C MET A 638 19.24 3.33 3.75
N HIS A 639 20.43 3.69 3.25
CA HIS A 639 21.69 3.24 3.87
C HIS A 639 21.88 3.75 5.31
N VAL A 640 21.49 5.00 5.59
CA VAL A 640 21.52 5.54 6.96
C VAL A 640 20.56 4.77 7.87
N ALA A 641 19.35 4.47 7.39
CA ALA A 641 18.37 3.67 8.14
C ALA A 641 18.85 2.23 8.37
N GLU A 642 19.49 1.60 7.37
CA GLU A 642 20.08 0.25 7.49
C GLU A 642 21.22 0.20 8.52
N LEU A 643 22.12 1.21 8.51
CA LEU A 643 23.18 1.33 9.51
C LEU A 643 22.60 1.50 10.92
N SER A 644 21.64 2.42 11.07
CA SER A 644 20.96 2.64 12.36
C SER A 644 20.26 1.37 12.87
N ALA A 645 19.62 0.59 11.99
CA ALA A 645 18.99 -0.67 12.36
C ALA A 645 20.02 -1.71 12.85
N ARG A 646 21.19 -1.79 12.21
CA ARG A 646 22.29 -2.68 12.65
C ARG A 646 22.85 -2.25 14.00
N ASP A 647 23.06 -0.95 14.21
CA ASP A 647 23.53 -0.41 15.49
C ASP A 647 22.54 -0.72 16.63
N ILE A 648 21.23 -0.57 16.36
CA ILE A 648 20.16 -0.92 17.32
C ILE A 648 20.17 -2.43 17.61
N GLN A 649 20.32 -3.29 16.59
CA GLN A 649 20.39 -4.74 16.77
C GLN A 649 21.62 -5.16 17.60
N GLN A 650 22.78 -4.55 17.35
CA GLN A 650 23.99 -4.80 18.14
C GLN A 650 23.85 -4.30 19.59
N ALA A 651 23.22 -3.13 19.79
CA ALA A 651 22.92 -2.61 21.12
C ALA A 651 21.91 -3.49 21.87
N ALA A 652 20.92 -4.07 21.19
CA ALA A 652 19.98 -5.02 21.79
C ALA A 652 20.68 -6.30 22.24
N LEU A 653 21.52 -6.90 21.37
CA LEU A 653 22.27 -8.11 21.70
C LEU A 653 23.21 -7.92 22.90
N THR A 654 23.88 -6.76 22.98
CA THR A 654 24.77 -6.45 24.12
C THR A 654 23.99 -6.26 25.43
N LYS A 655 22.80 -5.64 25.38
CA LYS A 655 21.90 -5.55 26.55
C LYS A 655 21.40 -6.93 26.97
N ASP A 656 20.99 -7.78 26.02
CA ASP A 656 20.54 -9.15 26.32
C ASP A 656 21.64 -9.98 26.99
N LEU A 657 22.89 -9.83 26.52
CA LEU A 657 24.04 -10.47 27.16
C LEU A 657 24.25 -9.96 28.60
N GLN A 658 24.17 -8.64 28.82
CA GLN A 658 24.28 -8.06 30.17
C GLN A 658 23.13 -8.52 31.09
N HIS A 659 21.91 -8.60 30.57
CA HIS A 659 20.75 -9.12 31.31
C HIS A 659 20.94 -10.59 31.66
N PHE A 660 21.46 -11.41 30.73
CA PHE A 660 21.79 -12.80 31.00
C PHE A 660 22.83 -12.93 32.11
N GLU A 661 23.93 -12.17 32.05
CA GLU A 661 24.96 -12.16 33.10
C GLU A 661 24.40 -11.73 34.47
N MET A 662 23.52 -10.72 34.51
CA MET A 662 22.89 -10.27 35.73
C MET A 662 21.94 -11.33 36.29
N VAL A 663 21.16 -11.97 35.44
CA VAL A 663 20.26 -13.07 35.83
C VAL A 663 21.05 -14.25 36.40
N GLU A 664 22.19 -14.62 35.80
CA GLU A 664 23.04 -15.69 36.34
C GLU A 664 23.66 -15.30 37.69
N LYS A 665 24.13 -14.06 37.85
CA LYS A 665 24.62 -13.54 39.15
C LYS A 665 23.52 -13.59 40.23
N LEU A 666 22.30 -13.17 39.89
CA LEU A 666 21.15 -13.22 40.80
C LEU A 666 20.75 -14.66 41.12
N LYS A 667 20.74 -15.58 40.15
CA LYS A 667 20.49 -17.00 40.39
C LYS A 667 21.53 -17.62 41.32
N ASP A 668 22.80 -17.28 41.16
CA ASP A 668 23.86 -17.76 42.05
C ASP A 668 23.73 -17.16 43.46
N GLU A 669 23.39 -15.88 43.59
CA GLU A 669 23.09 -15.25 44.88
C GLU A 669 21.88 -15.91 45.57
N ILE A 670 20.79 -16.14 44.83
CA ILE A 670 19.62 -16.88 45.32
C ILE A 670 20.04 -18.28 45.77
N ARG A 671 20.85 -19.02 44.99
CA ARG A 671 21.34 -20.34 45.38
C ARG A 671 22.17 -20.30 46.66
N VAL A 672 23.01 -19.27 46.83
CA VAL A 672 23.79 -19.06 48.07
C VAL A 672 22.86 -18.75 49.25
N LEU A 673 21.86 -17.89 49.06
CA LEU A 673 20.89 -17.54 50.09
C LEU A 673 20.01 -18.73 50.47
N GLU A 674 19.53 -19.51 49.51
CA GLU A 674 18.83 -20.77 49.74
C GLU A 674 19.69 -21.78 50.48
N GLY A 675 20.99 -21.86 50.16
CA GLY A 675 21.95 -22.69 50.88
C GLY A 675 22.09 -22.26 52.35
N LYS A 676 22.15 -20.95 52.61
CA LYS A 676 22.18 -20.39 53.98
C LYS A 676 20.85 -20.61 54.70
N LEU A 677 19.72 -20.45 54.01
CA LEU A 677 18.39 -20.63 54.58
C LEU A 677 18.13 -22.10 54.93
N LYS A 678 18.43 -23.05 54.04
CA LYS A 678 18.32 -24.49 54.31
C LYS A 678 19.19 -24.93 55.47
N PHE A 679 20.34 -24.28 55.68
CA PHE A 679 21.20 -24.54 56.83
C PHE A 679 20.56 -24.08 58.15
N LEU A 680 19.90 -22.92 58.14
CA LEU A 680 19.17 -22.36 59.28
C LEU A 680 17.83 -23.06 59.56
N SER A 681 17.12 -23.53 58.52
CA SER A 681 15.77 -24.10 58.62
C SER A 681 15.74 -25.53 59.15
N VAL A 682 16.89 -26.19 59.29
CA VAL A 682 16.95 -27.48 59.98
C VAL A 682 16.76 -27.19 61.47
N ASP A 683 15.50 -27.27 61.92
CA ASP A 683 15.09 -27.05 63.32
C ASP A 683 15.95 -27.84 64.32
N SER A 684 16.43 -29.02 63.93
CA SER A 684 17.32 -29.83 64.76
C SER A 684 18.68 -29.17 65.01
N ASN A 685 19.17 -28.32 64.09
CA ASN A 685 20.37 -27.52 64.32
C ASN A 685 20.11 -26.38 65.31
N MET A 686 18.93 -25.76 65.28
CA MET A 686 18.56 -24.70 66.23
C MET A 686 18.29 -25.25 67.63
N GLU A 687 17.64 -26.40 67.74
CA GLU A 687 17.48 -27.11 69.01
C GLU A 687 18.84 -27.57 69.56
N TYR A 688 19.70 -28.13 68.69
CA TYR A 688 21.06 -28.51 69.08
C TYR A 688 21.87 -27.29 69.54
N LEU A 689 21.80 -26.17 68.81
CA LEU A 689 22.47 -24.92 69.18
C LEU A 689 21.93 -24.36 70.50
N ARG A 690 20.60 -24.41 70.71
CA ARG A 690 19.96 -24.04 71.98
C ARG A 690 20.48 -24.91 73.13
N ASN A 691 20.55 -26.22 72.93
CA ASN A 691 21.06 -27.15 73.94
C ASN A 691 22.55 -26.92 74.25
N ILE A 692 23.38 -26.67 73.22
CA ILE A 692 24.79 -26.33 73.40
C ILE A 692 24.94 -24.97 74.11
N PHE A 693 24.10 -23.99 73.80
CA PHE A 693 24.10 -22.68 74.46
C PHE A 693 23.74 -22.81 75.95
N ILE A 694 22.73 -23.62 76.27
CA ILE A 694 22.37 -23.92 77.66
C ILE A 694 23.53 -24.64 78.37
N GLN A 695 24.23 -25.57 77.70
CA GLN A 695 25.43 -26.21 78.25
C GLN A 695 26.59 -25.23 78.47
N LEU A 696 26.76 -24.24 77.58
CA LEU A 696 27.78 -23.20 77.72
C LEU A 696 27.61 -22.41 79.02
N LEU A 697 26.35 -22.09 79.36
CA LEU A 697 25.99 -21.35 80.58
C LEU A 697 26.24 -22.17 81.86
N HIS A 698 26.13 -23.50 81.80
CA HIS A 698 26.32 -24.40 82.95
C HIS A 698 27.75 -24.96 83.09
N CYS A 699 28.68 -24.59 82.20
CA CYS A 699 30.04 -25.15 82.21
C CYS A 699 31.02 -24.22 82.95
N ASP A 700 31.51 -24.66 84.12
CA ASP A 700 32.49 -23.92 84.94
C ASP A 700 33.95 -24.12 84.50
N ASN A 701 34.23 -25.20 83.77
CA ASN A 701 35.58 -25.54 83.33
C ASN A 701 35.96 -24.77 82.04
N SER A 702 37.07 -24.02 82.07
CA SER A 702 37.59 -23.30 80.87
C SER A 702 37.82 -24.23 79.67
N SER A 703 38.26 -25.47 79.91
CA SER A 703 38.41 -26.50 78.86
C SER A 703 37.07 -26.95 78.28
N GLY A 704 36.06 -27.19 79.14
CA GLY A 704 34.71 -27.56 78.72
C GLY A 704 34.04 -26.45 77.92
N ARG A 705 34.15 -25.20 78.37
CA ARG A 705 33.68 -24.01 77.66
C ARG A 705 34.29 -23.90 76.27
N LYS A 706 35.60 -24.15 76.11
CA LYS A 706 36.26 -24.17 74.78
C LYS A 706 35.70 -25.26 73.85
N HIS A 707 35.44 -26.46 74.37
CA HIS A 707 34.85 -27.55 73.56
C HIS A 707 33.44 -27.19 73.08
N ILE A 708 32.61 -26.64 73.98
CA ILE A 708 31.26 -26.20 73.66
C ILE A 708 31.30 -25.07 72.63
N LEU A 709 32.21 -24.10 72.77
CA LEU A 709 32.34 -22.98 71.85
C LEU A 709 32.85 -23.42 70.46
N LYS A 710 33.70 -24.46 70.39
CA LYS A 710 34.06 -25.13 69.12
C LYS A 710 32.87 -25.83 68.48
N ALA A 711 32.01 -26.48 69.27
CA ALA A 711 30.79 -27.10 68.77
C ALA A 711 29.82 -26.06 68.20
N ILE A 712 29.63 -24.92 68.91
CA ILE A 712 28.87 -23.77 68.40
C ILE A 712 29.47 -23.26 67.09
N GLY A 713 30.78 -23.05 67.05
CA GLY A 713 31.46 -22.58 65.85
C GLY A 713 31.32 -23.52 64.65
N ALA A 714 31.32 -24.84 64.89
CA ALA A 714 31.06 -25.84 63.86
C ALA A 714 29.61 -25.84 63.36
N VAL A 715 28.64 -25.71 64.27
CA VAL A 715 27.21 -25.61 63.93
C VAL A 715 26.87 -24.31 63.23
N LEU A 716 27.62 -23.24 63.47
CA LEU A 716 27.47 -21.96 62.76
C LEU A 716 28.37 -21.85 61.52
N LYS A 717 29.21 -22.87 61.25
CA LYS A 717 30.24 -22.86 60.19
C LYS A 717 31.06 -21.57 60.17
N LEU A 718 31.51 -21.12 61.35
CA LEU A 718 32.43 -19.98 61.46
C LEU A 718 33.69 -20.25 60.65
N SER A 719 34.20 -19.22 59.99
CA SER A 719 35.45 -19.29 59.23
C SER A 719 36.63 -19.71 60.12
N VAL A 720 37.69 -20.25 59.49
CA VAL A 720 38.93 -20.64 60.20
C VAL A 720 39.57 -19.44 60.93
N GLY A 721 39.31 -18.21 60.49
CA GLY A 721 39.75 -16.99 61.18
C GLY A 721 38.97 -16.72 62.47
N GLU A 722 37.64 -16.81 62.41
CA GLU A 722 36.75 -16.63 63.56
C GLU A 722 36.96 -17.72 64.62
N MET A 723 37.14 -18.98 64.21
CA MET A 723 37.48 -20.06 65.14
C MET A 723 38.80 -19.81 65.89
N ARG A 724 39.84 -19.29 65.21
CA ARG A 724 41.11 -18.93 65.87
C ARG A 724 40.97 -17.74 66.80
N ALA A 725 40.07 -16.79 66.53
CA ALA A 725 39.78 -15.70 67.46
C ALA A 725 39.15 -16.21 68.76
N ILE A 726 38.20 -17.14 68.63
CA ILE A 726 37.56 -17.82 69.77
C ILE A 726 38.59 -18.58 70.62
N GLU A 727 39.52 -19.33 70.00
CA GLU A 727 40.56 -20.07 70.72
C GLU A 727 41.55 -19.17 71.47
N ARG A 728 41.81 -17.96 70.94
CA ARG A 728 42.70 -16.96 71.55
C ARG A 728 42.10 -16.27 72.76
N HIS A 729 40.77 -16.22 72.89
CA HIS A 729 40.13 -15.73 74.11
C HIS A 729 40.40 -16.71 75.27
N LYS A 730 41.32 -16.33 76.15
CA LYS A 730 41.44 -16.92 77.49
C LYS A 730 40.26 -16.40 78.32
N LEU A 731 39.17 -17.18 78.39
CA LEU A 731 38.18 -17.07 79.46
C LEU A 731 38.56 -18.01 80.61
#